data_AF-A0A1A6BCT2-F1
#
_entry.id   AF-A0A1A6BCT2-F1
#
_cell.length_a   1.000
_cell.length_b   1.000
_cell.length_c   1.000
_cell.angle_alpha   90.00
_cell.angle_beta   90.00
_cell.angle_gamma   90.00
#
_symmetry.space_group_name_H-M   'P 1'
#
loop_
_entity.id
_entity.type
_entity.pdbx_description
1 polymer ?
#
loop_
_entity_poly.entity_id
_entity_poly.type
_entity_poly.pdbx_seq_one_letter_code
_entity_poly.pdbx_strand_id
1 'polypeptide(L)'
;MTDTTLPPGDGPVDRIEPVDIQQEMQRSYIDYAMSVIVGRALPEVRDGLKPVHRRVLYAMYDSGFRPDRSHAKSARSVAETMGNYHPHGDASIYDTLVRMAQPWSLRYPLVDGQGNFGSPGNDPPAAMRYCLTADALVRLPFGQSMRIGDVVPGARPNSDHAVELKVLDRHGDPVLADRLFHSGDHQTFRVQTAEGYEVTGTSNHPLLCLVNLAGVPTLLWKLIEEIRPDDYVVLQRTPPVEFGPANWRDAMEALLLGAFISEGFMSESRAGFNNVDRDYFNAVVAAYDAVVGGKRYVAQRTIASGSVLNELDIHDVSALKGTRLGVLCGQRSADKSVPEWLWQSPAAVKRVFLQALFEGDGSCSALPRNTIQVSYSTRSRQLAIDVQQMLLEFGVISRRYRHAVGEYKVVITNRAQAELFATQIGFGGAKQSKLTRILGSLPPCAGMDTDHVPGLAAFIRSHCDSEWVDKEWLRKHNIDRLSRWRRDGAEILSRIGNPDVRAIATDLTDGRFYYAKVASVTEAGVQPVYSLRVDSEDHAFLTNGFVSHNTEARLTPLAMEMLREIDEETVDFIPNYDGRVQEPTVLPSRFPNLLANGSGGIAVGMATNIPPHNLRELAEAVFWCLENYDADEEATLAAVMERVKGPDFPTSGLIVGSQGISDAYKTGRGSIRMRGVVEVEEDSRGRTSLVITELPYQVNHDNFITSIAEQVRDGRLAGISNIEDQSSDRVGLRIVVEIKRDAVAKVVLNNLYKHTQLQTSFGANMLSIVDGVPRTLRLDQMIRYYVEHQLDVIVRRTTYRLRKANERAHILRGLVKALDALDEVIALIRASQTVDIARQGLIELLDIDEIQAQAILDMQLRRLAALERQRIVDDLAKIEAEIADLEDILAKPERQRGIVRDELGEIVEKHGDDRRTRIIAADGDVSDEDLIAREDVVVTITETGYAKRTKTDLYRSQKRGGKGVQGAGLKQDDIVRHFFVCSTHDWILFFTTQGRVYRAKAYELPEASRTARGQHVANLLAFQPEERIAQVIQIKSYEDAPYLVLATQNGLVKKSKLTDFDSNRSGGIVAVNLRDGDELVGAVLCSAEEDLLLVSANGQSIRFSATDEALRPMGRATSGVQGMRFNADDRLLSLNVVREGTYLLVATAGGYAKRTGIEEYPVQGRGGKGVLTIMYDRRRGRLVGALIVDDESELYAITSGGGVIRTTAKQVRKAGRQTKGVRLMNLGEGATLLAIARNAEEIADAEVEGEESGS
;
A
#
# COMPACT_ATOMS: atom_id res chain seq x y z
N MET A 1 -55.01 -25.35 8.57
CA MET A 1 -55.72 -26.03 7.46
C MET A 1 -54.63 -26.66 6.61
N THR A 2 -54.55 -27.96 6.35
CA THR A 2 -55.57 -29.02 6.31
C THR A 2 -54.96 -30.32 6.80
N ASP A 3 -55.76 -31.02 7.60
CA ASP A 3 -55.55 -32.37 8.10
C ASP A 3 -55.63 -33.37 6.94
N THR A 4 -54.69 -34.30 6.83
CA THR A 4 -54.86 -35.51 6.01
C THR A 4 -54.08 -36.66 6.64
N THR A 5 -54.82 -37.55 7.28
CA THR A 5 -54.41 -38.86 7.79
C THR A 5 -54.45 -39.91 6.67
N LEU A 6 -53.59 -40.94 6.73
CA LEU A 6 -53.75 -42.36 6.30
C LEU A 6 -52.37 -43.09 6.21
N PRO A 7 -52.28 -44.44 6.18
CA PRO A 7 -52.39 -45.46 7.25
C PRO A 7 -51.03 -46.20 7.53
N PRO A 8 -50.91 -47.12 8.53
CA PRO A 8 -49.68 -47.91 8.69
C PRO A 8 -49.72 -49.17 7.80
N GLY A 9 -48.67 -49.39 7.01
CA GLY A 9 -48.46 -50.61 6.23
C GLY A 9 -47.02 -51.10 6.38
N ASP A 10 -46.88 -52.34 6.84
CA ASP A 10 -45.63 -53.06 7.09
C ASP A 10 -44.85 -53.41 5.79
N GLY A 11 -43.52 -53.21 5.83
CA GLY A 11 -42.55 -53.75 4.86
C GLY A 11 -41.26 -52.90 4.75
N PRO A 12 -40.05 -53.50 4.64
CA PRO A 12 -38.79 -52.75 4.68
C PRO A 12 -38.50 -52.15 3.30
N VAL A 13 -38.89 -50.90 3.12
CA VAL A 13 -38.51 -50.06 1.99
C VAL A 13 -37.69 -48.92 2.58
N ASP A 14 -36.59 -48.52 1.91
CA ASP A 14 -35.82 -47.32 2.25
C ASP A 14 -36.76 -46.21 2.71
N ARG A 15 -36.51 -45.71 3.91
CA ARG A 15 -37.40 -44.75 4.59
C ARG A 15 -37.39 -43.45 3.79
N ILE A 16 -38.29 -43.31 2.81
CA ILE A 16 -38.48 -42.08 2.06
C ILE A 16 -39.30 -41.15 2.96
N GLU A 17 -38.62 -40.22 3.62
CA GLU A 17 -39.26 -39.16 4.40
C GLU A 17 -39.64 -38.00 3.47
N PRO A 18 -40.94 -37.64 3.36
CA PRO A 18 -41.34 -36.44 2.64
C PRO A 18 -40.89 -35.21 3.43
N VAL A 19 -39.87 -34.51 2.92
CA VAL A 19 -39.37 -33.26 3.50
C VAL A 19 -39.85 -32.07 2.66
N ASP A 20 -40.32 -31.01 3.30
CA ASP A 20 -40.64 -29.76 2.62
C ASP A 20 -39.37 -29.15 1.99
N ILE A 21 -39.44 -28.76 0.73
CA ILE A 21 -38.26 -28.26 -0.01
C ILE A 21 -37.70 -26.96 0.59
N GLN A 22 -38.53 -26.09 1.17
CA GLN A 22 -38.04 -24.87 1.82
C GLN A 22 -37.31 -25.22 3.11
N GLN A 23 -37.86 -26.15 3.90
CA GLN A 23 -37.22 -26.63 5.12
C GLN A 23 -35.89 -27.35 4.83
N GLU A 24 -35.85 -28.19 3.80
CA GLU A 24 -34.63 -28.89 3.39
C GLU A 24 -33.57 -27.92 2.85
N MET A 25 -33.96 -26.96 1.99
CA MET A 25 -33.05 -25.92 1.52
C MET A 25 -32.50 -25.07 2.67
N GLN A 26 -33.33 -24.70 3.65
CA GLN A 26 -32.89 -23.94 4.82
C GLN A 26 -31.91 -24.76 5.67
N ARG A 27 -32.22 -26.03 5.95
CA ARG A 27 -31.35 -26.93 6.72
C ARG A 27 -30.02 -27.17 6.00
N SER A 28 -30.07 -27.59 4.74
CA SER A 28 -28.88 -27.80 3.91
C SER A 28 -28.04 -26.52 3.77
N TYR A 29 -28.65 -25.35 3.67
CA TYR A 29 -27.93 -24.07 3.66
C TYR A 29 -27.25 -23.76 5.00
N ILE A 30 -27.94 -23.99 6.13
CA ILE A 30 -27.36 -23.80 7.48
C ILE A 30 -26.22 -24.78 7.71
N ASP A 31 -26.39 -26.06 7.38
CA ASP A 31 -25.38 -27.11 7.54
C ASP A 31 -24.16 -26.81 6.65
N TYR A 32 -24.38 -26.40 5.39
CA TYR A 32 -23.31 -25.94 4.52
C TYR A 32 -22.61 -24.69 5.09
N ALA A 33 -23.37 -23.67 5.50
CA ALA A 33 -22.81 -22.44 6.08
C ALA A 33 -21.96 -22.74 7.32
N MET A 34 -22.46 -23.56 8.25
CA MET A 34 -21.74 -23.98 9.45
C MET A 34 -20.48 -24.77 9.11
N SER A 35 -20.54 -25.68 8.12
CA SER A 35 -19.36 -26.42 7.66
C SER A 35 -18.27 -25.51 7.09
N VAL A 36 -18.66 -24.44 6.38
CA VAL A 36 -17.73 -23.44 5.82
C VAL A 36 -17.18 -22.53 6.92
N ILE A 37 -18.03 -22.10 7.86
CA ILE A 37 -17.65 -21.24 8.98
C ILE A 37 -16.60 -21.95 9.86
N VAL A 38 -16.91 -23.17 10.31
CA VAL A 38 -16.06 -23.95 11.22
C VAL A 38 -14.86 -24.56 10.48
N GLY A 39 -15.07 -25.07 9.26
CA GLY A 39 -14.05 -25.81 8.52
C GLY A 39 -13.08 -24.94 7.71
N ARG A 40 -13.28 -23.62 7.60
CA ARG A 40 -12.44 -22.75 6.74
C ARG A 40 -12.19 -21.33 7.26
N ALA A 41 -13.23 -20.65 7.73
CA ALA A 41 -13.22 -19.19 7.75
C ALA A 41 -12.77 -18.55 9.08
N LEU A 42 -13.12 -19.14 10.21
CA LEU A 42 -12.88 -18.59 11.54
C LEU A 42 -11.73 -19.29 12.28
N PRO A 43 -11.01 -18.57 13.15
CA PRO A 43 -10.03 -19.18 14.05
C PRO A 43 -10.72 -19.95 15.19
N GLU A 44 -9.99 -20.89 15.77
CA GLU A 44 -10.36 -21.57 17.01
C GLU A 44 -9.80 -20.80 18.22
N VAL A 45 -10.53 -20.69 19.34
CA VAL A 45 -10.13 -19.86 20.49
C VAL A 45 -8.83 -20.32 21.18
N ARG A 46 -8.57 -21.62 21.20
CA ARG A 46 -7.49 -22.27 21.96
C ARG A 46 -6.11 -22.08 21.33
N ASP A 47 -5.99 -22.24 20.00
CA ASP A 47 -4.73 -22.05 19.26
C ASP A 47 -4.70 -20.80 18.37
N GLY A 48 -5.86 -20.17 18.15
CA GLY A 48 -6.00 -18.99 17.33
C GLY A 48 -5.86 -19.20 15.83
N LEU A 49 -5.79 -20.45 15.37
CA LEU A 49 -5.53 -20.78 13.98
C LEU A 49 -6.81 -21.14 13.23
N LYS A 50 -6.85 -20.76 11.96
CA LYS A 50 -7.80 -21.32 11.01
C LYS A 50 -7.34 -22.72 10.60
N PRO A 51 -8.25 -23.59 10.12
CA PRO A 51 -7.88 -24.94 9.69
C PRO A 51 -6.72 -24.99 8.68
N VAL A 52 -6.68 -24.07 7.70
CA VAL A 52 -5.56 -24.02 6.73
C VAL A 52 -4.22 -23.63 7.37
N HIS A 53 -4.21 -22.70 8.33
CA HIS A 53 -2.99 -22.32 9.05
C HIS A 53 -2.44 -23.52 9.84
N ARG A 54 -3.32 -24.22 10.57
CA ARG A 54 -2.98 -25.40 11.37
C ARG A 54 -2.37 -26.51 10.51
N ARG A 55 -3.02 -26.81 9.37
CA ARG A 55 -2.55 -27.81 8.42
C ARG A 55 -1.17 -27.47 7.85
N VAL A 56 -0.91 -26.21 7.49
CA VAL A 56 0.41 -25.79 7.00
C VAL A 56 1.47 -25.99 8.08
N LEU A 57 1.26 -25.50 9.31
CA LEU A 57 2.25 -25.64 10.38
C LEU A 57 2.49 -27.12 10.74
N TYR A 58 1.43 -27.92 10.83
CA TYR A 58 1.55 -29.34 11.12
C TYR A 58 2.22 -30.12 9.98
N ALA A 59 1.91 -29.82 8.71
CA ALA A 59 2.58 -30.45 7.57
C ALA A 59 4.08 -30.12 7.52
N MET A 60 4.44 -28.85 7.78
CA MET A 60 5.85 -28.43 7.91
C MET A 60 6.53 -29.10 9.11
N TYR A 61 5.79 -29.32 10.20
CA TYR A 61 6.26 -30.09 11.34
C TYR A 61 6.50 -31.55 10.95
N ASP A 62 5.51 -32.27 10.45
CA ASP A 62 5.65 -33.69 10.12
C ASP A 62 6.76 -33.95 9.07
N SER A 63 6.89 -33.03 8.10
CA SER A 63 7.93 -33.09 7.05
C SER A 63 9.34 -32.70 7.52
N GLY A 64 9.50 -32.26 8.78
CA GLY A 64 10.80 -31.95 9.36
C GLY A 64 11.39 -30.58 8.96
N PHE A 65 10.59 -29.59 8.56
CA PHE A 65 11.06 -28.23 8.20
C PHE A 65 11.29 -27.36 9.45
N ARG A 66 12.22 -27.81 10.28
CA ARG A 66 12.55 -27.22 11.59
C ARG A 66 13.47 -25.98 11.49
N PRO A 67 13.48 -25.10 12.50
CA PRO A 67 14.34 -23.91 12.51
C PRO A 67 15.86 -24.20 12.53
N ASP A 68 16.27 -25.36 13.04
CA ASP A 68 17.67 -25.82 13.08
C ASP A 68 18.14 -26.40 11.74
N ARG A 69 17.25 -26.54 10.75
CA ARG A 69 17.55 -27.08 9.43
C ARG A 69 17.55 -25.99 8.36
N SER A 70 18.12 -26.30 7.20
CA SER A 70 18.06 -25.44 6.02
C SER A 70 16.61 -25.18 5.59
N HIS A 71 16.32 -23.99 5.07
CA HIS A 71 15.05 -23.70 4.41
C HIS A 71 14.73 -24.75 3.34
N ALA A 72 13.45 -25.09 3.23
CA ALA A 72 12.93 -25.99 2.22
C ALA A 72 12.14 -25.19 1.20
N LYS A 73 12.05 -25.63 -0.06
CA LYS A 73 11.21 -24.94 -1.04
C LYS A 73 9.78 -24.77 -0.55
N SER A 74 9.22 -23.57 -0.71
CA SER A 74 7.84 -23.28 -0.31
C SER A 74 6.85 -24.25 -0.96
N ALA A 75 7.12 -24.68 -2.20
CA ALA A 75 6.33 -25.70 -2.89
C ALA A 75 6.28 -27.06 -2.19
N ARG A 76 7.33 -27.42 -1.45
CA ARG A 76 7.36 -28.68 -0.72
C ARG A 76 6.38 -28.60 0.45
N SER A 77 6.42 -27.52 1.23
CA SER A 77 5.43 -27.25 2.28
C SER A 77 4.00 -27.24 1.74
N VAL A 78 3.78 -26.61 0.58
CA VAL A 78 2.47 -26.59 -0.08
C VAL A 78 2.05 -27.97 -0.58
N ALA A 79 2.94 -28.72 -1.21
CA ALA A 79 2.67 -30.06 -1.73
C ALA A 79 2.37 -31.07 -0.63
N GLU A 80 3.11 -31.05 0.48
CA GLU A 80 2.85 -31.92 1.64
C GLU A 80 1.51 -31.56 2.30
N THR A 81 1.21 -30.26 2.41
CA THR A 81 -0.08 -29.80 2.92
C THR A 81 -1.23 -30.24 2.03
N MET A 82 -1.11 -30.06 0.71
CA MET A 82 -2.13 -30.43 -0.27
C MET A 82 -2.30 -31.96 -0.38
N GLY A 83 -1.20 -32.70 -0.44
CA GLY A 83 -1.20 -34.14 -0.60
C GLY A 83 -1.81 -34.87 0.60
N ASN A 84 -1.50 -34.41 1.81
CA ASN A 84 -1.86 -35.13 3.03
C ASN A 84 -3.02 -34.49 3.82
N TYR A 85 -3.20 -33.16 3.79
CA TYR A 85 -4.08 -32.49 4.77
C TYR A 85 -5.15 -31.58 4.15
N HIS A 86 -4.94 -31.00 2.98
CA HIS A 86 -5.78 -29.96 2.43
C HIS A 86 -6.43 -30.36 1.09
N PRO A 87 -7.78 -30.38 0.99
CA PRO A 87 -8.48 -30.90 -0.19
C PRO A 87 -8.62 -29.89 -1.35
N HIS A 88 -8.07 -28.67 -1.22
CA HIS A 88 -8.22 -27.58 -2.20
C HIS A 88 -6.89 -27.21 -2.86
N GLY A 89 -6.94 -26.29 -3.82
CA GLY A 89 -5.79 -25.86 -4.63
C GLY A 89 -4.62 -25.27 -3.83
N ASP A 90 -3.46 -25.34 -4.46
CA ASP A 90 -2.17 -24.86 -3.95
C ASP A 90 -2.15 -23.36 -3.61
N ALA A 91 -2.87 -22.52 -4.35
CA ALA A 91 -2.88 -21.08 -4.16
C ALA A 91 -3.29 -20.65 -2.74
N SER A 92 -4.35 -21.22 -2.15
CA SER A 92 -4.81 -20.82 -0.81
C SER A 92 -3.84 -21.25 0.30
N ILE A 93 -3.13 -22.36 0.07
CA ILE A 93 -2.09 -22.86 0.98
C ILE A 93 -0.87 -21.95 0.88
N TYR A 94 -0.49 -21.55 -0.34
CA TYR A 94 0.66 -20.68 -0.55
C TYR A 94 0.43 -19.27 0.01
N ASP A 95 -0.71 -18.65 -0.26
CA ASP A 95 -1.08 -17.35 0.31
C ASP A 95 -1.04 -17.36 1.84
N THR A 96 -1.50 -18.46 2.44
CA THR A 96 -1.44 -18.69 3.88
C THR A 96 0.01 -18.73 4.38
N LEU A 97 0.86 -19.53 3.72
CA LEU A 97 2.27 -19.65 4.06
C LEU A 97 2.99 -18.31 3.93
N VAL A 98 2.73 -17.57 2.85
CA VAL A 98 3.30 -16.24 2.60
C VAL A 98 2.92 -15.28 3.73
N ARG A 99 1.63 -15.16 4.06
CA ARG A 99 1.19 -14.26 5.15
C ARG A 99 1.81 -14.61 6.49
N MET A 100 2.02 -15.90 6.76
CA MET A 100 2.69 -16.35 7.98
C MET A 100 4.19 -16.01 8.02
N ALA A 101 4.80 -15.70 6.88
CA ALA A 101 6.19 -15.26 6.75
C ALA A 101 6.38 -13.72 6.72
N GLN A 102 5.31 -12.97 6.45
CA GLN A 102 5.38 -11.50 6.29
C GLN A 102 5.38 -10.75 7.63
N PRO A 103 6.46 -10.01 7.97
CA PRO A 103 6.58 -9.32 9.26
C PRO A 103 5.69 -8.07 9.41
N TRP A 104 5.08 -7.59 8.31
CA TRP A 104 4.04 -6.54 8.34
C TRP A 104 2.62 -7.10 8.37
N SER A 105 2.43 -8.40 8.07
CA SER A 105 1.12 -9.06 8.15
C SER A 105 0.90 -9.70 9.52
N LEU A 106 1.91 -10.37 10.08
CA LEU A 106 1.85 -10.93 11.43
C LEU A 106 2.85 -10.24 12.33
N ARG A 107 2.44 -10.00 13.58
CA ARG A 107 3.31 -9.40 14.60
C ARG A 107 4.45 -10.35 14.99
N TYR A 108 4.14 -11.64 15.06
CA TYR A 108 5.08 -12.73 15.31
C TYR A 108 4.97 -13.77 14.18
N PRO A 109 5.82 -13.68 13.14
CA PRO A 109 5.82 -14.63 12.04
C PRO A 109 6.00 -16.08 12.52
N LEU A 110 5.17 -16.97 11.97
CA LEU A 110 5.20 -18.42 12.27
C LEU A 110 6.01 -19.20 11.22
N VAL A 111 6.25 -18.58 10.06
CA VAL A 111 7.10 -19.11 9.00
C VAL A 111 8.31 -18.18 8.84
N ASP A 112 9.50 -18.77 8.75
CA ASP A 112 10.73 -18.10 8.36
C ASP A 112 10.89 -18.27 6.84
N GLY A 113 10.63 -17.20 6.09
CA GLY A 113 10.75 -17.18 4.64
C GLY A 113 12.13 -16.68 4.18
N GLN A 114 12.74 -17.38 3.22
CA GLN A 114 13.93 -16.96 2.49
C GLN A 114 13.60 -16.67 1.02
N GLY A 115 13.92 -15.47 0.56
CA GLY A 115 13.57 -14.94 -0.75
C GLY A 115 12.41 -13.94 -0.72
N ASN A 116 11.83 -13.62 -1.88
CA ASN A 116 10.77 -12.62 -1.99
C ASN A 116 9.40 -13.16 -1.53
N PHE A 117 8.96 -12.76 -0.33
CA PHE A 117 7.63 -13.02 0.22
C PHE A 117 6.65 -11.84 0.03
N GLY A 118 6.94 -10.96 -0.93
CA GLY A 118 6.22 -9.74 -1.24
C GLY A 118 6.80 -8.53 -0.49
N SER A 119 6.20 -7.37 -0.70
CA SER A 119 6.49 -6.15 0.09
C SER A 119 5.21 -5.63 0.76
N PRO A 120 5.30 -4.67 1.70
CA PRO A 120 4.14 -3.91 2.16
C PRO A 120 3.39 -3.15 1.04
N GLY A 121 4.04 -2.97 -0.11
CA GLY A 121 3.52 -2.35 -1.32
C GLY A 121 2.91 -3.33 -2.30
N ASN A 122 3.05 -3.02 -3.57
CA ASN A 122 2.45 -3.76 -4.67
C ASN A 122 3.36 -4.84 -5.26
N ASP A 123 4.51 -5.14 -4.63
CA ASP A 123 5.34 -6.27 -5.05
C ASP A 123 4.77 -7.59 -4.48
N PRO A 124 4.30 -8.51 -5.35
CA PRO A 124 3.73 -9.76 -4.90
C PRO A 124 4.83 -10.74 -4.43
N PRO A 125 4.47 -11.72 -3.58
CA PRO A 125 5.37 -12.82 -3.27
C PRO A 125 5.75 -13.59 -4.54
N ALA A 126 7.02 -13.96 -4.64
CA ALA A 126 7.48 -14.85 -5.68
C ALA A 126 6.81 -16.23 -5.51
N ALA A 127 6.27 -16.86 -6.55
CA ALA A 127 5.68 -18.20 -6.50
C ALA A 127 6.57 -19.31 -5.86
N MET A 128 5.90 -20.39 -5.46
CA MET A 128 6.46 -21.42 -4.58
C MET A 128 7.40 -22.45 -5.26
N ARG A 129 7.22 -22.71 -6.57
CA ARG A 129 7.93 -23.76 -7.33
C ARG A 129 8.25 -23.21 -8.71
N TYR A 130 9.52 -23.18 -9.08
CA TYR A 130 9.92 -22.75 -10.40
C TYR A 130 10.69 -23.85 -11.11
N CYS A 131 10.45 -23.96 -12.40
CA CYS A 131 10.40 -25.25 -13.07
C CYS A 131 10.68 -25.04 -14.57
N LEU A 132 11.88 -24.56 -14.87
CA LEU A 132 12.36 -24.45 -16.25
C LEU A 132 12.63 -25.84 -16.82
N THR A 133 12.44 -25.98 -18.12
CA THR A 133 12.77 -27.21 -18.85
C THR A 133 14.28 -27.49 -18.87
N ALA A 134 14.64 -28.77 -19.03
CA ALA A 134 16.03 -29.25 -18.95
C ALA A 134 16.99 -28.52 -19.91
N ASP A 135 16.49 -28.04 -21.06
CA ASP A 135 17.25 -27.40 -22.12
C ASP A 135 17.58 -25.92 -21.84
N ALA A 136 17.01 -25.31 -20.79
CA ALA A 136 17.28 -23.93 -20.41
C ALA A 136 18.76 -23.73 -20.06
N LEU A 137 19.42 -22.79 -20.73
CA LEU A 137 20.84 -22.47 -20.58
C LEU A 137 21.06 -21.49 -19.43
N VAL A 138 21.67 -21.97 -18.35
CA VAL A 138 22.12 -21.18 -17.21
C VAL A 138 23.46 -20.52 -17.56
N ARG A 139 23.56 -19.21 -17.34
CA ARG A 139 24.77 -18.44 -17.68
C ARG A 139 25.78 -18.43 -16.53
N LEU A 140 27.06 -18.66 -16.87
CA LEU A 140 28.18 -18.71 -15.94
C LEU A 140 29.13 -17.50 -16.14
N PRO A 141 29.95 -17.12 -15.12
CA PRO A 141 30.73 -15.88 -15.14
C PRO A 141 31.73 -15.68 -16.28
N PHE A 142 32.42 -16.74 -16.76
CA PHE A 142 33.46 -16.60 -17.80
C PHE A 142 32.91 -16.86 -19.22
N GLY A 143 31.60 -16.66 -19.39
CA GLY A 143 30.91 -16.82 -20.66
C GLY A 143 30.60 -18.27 -21.01
N GLN A 144 30.80 -19.24 -20.12
CA GLN A 144 30.22 -20.57 -20.28
C GLN A 144 28.71 -20.52 -20.04
N SER A 145 28.00 -21.44 -20.68
CA SER A 145 26.58 -21.66 -20.44
C SER A 145 26.35 -23.16 -20.36
N MET A 146 25.49 -23.57 -19.45
CA MET A 146 25.22 -24.98 -19.18
C MET A 146 23.72 -25.19 -19.15
N ARG A 147 23.23 -26.27 -19.74
CA ARG A 147 21.82 -26.64 -19.62
C ARG A 147 21.51 -26.99 -18.17
N ILE A 148 20.39 -26.51 -17.66
CA ILE A 148 20.03 -26.70 -16.25
C ILE A 148 19.90 -28.19 -15.88
N GLY A 149 19.47 -29.04 -16.83
CA GLY A 149 19.41 -30.49 -16.65
C GLY A 149 20.78 -31.18 -16.57
N ASP A 150 21.83 -30.54 -17.09
CA ASP A 150 23.20 -31.07 -17.12
C ASP A 150 24.05 -30.59 -15.93
N VAL A 151 23.51 -29.72 -15.08
CA VAL A 151 24.20 -29.25 -13.85
C VAL A 151 24.54 -30.41 -12.92
N VAL A 152 23.61 -31.37 -12.77
CA VAL A 152 23.85 -32.66 -12.12
C VAL A 152 23.38 -33.76 -13.06
N PRO A 153 24.28 -34.32 -13.88
CA PRO A 153 23.93 -35.35 -14.85
C PRO A 153 23.27 -36.56 -14.17
N GLY A 154 22.06 -36.92 -14.60
CA GLY A 154 21.31 -38.04 -14.04
C GLY A 154 20.65 -37.77 -12.68
N ALA A 155 20.42 -36.50 -12.34
CA ALA A 155 19.58 -36.13 -11.20
C ALA A 155 18.26 -36.91 -11.19
N ARG A 156 17.81 -37.38 -10.03
CA ARG A 156 16.57 -38.15 -9.93
C ARG A 156 15.36 -37.21 -9.99
N PRO A 157 14.24 -37.59 -10.62
CA PRO A 157 13.00 -36.82 -10.49
C PRO A 157 12.59 -36.64 -9.03
N ASN A 158 12.08 -35.46 -8.68
CA ASN A 158 11.69 -35.06 -7.31
C ASN A 158 12.85 -35.17 -6.30
N SER A 159 14.01 -34.62 -6.66
CA SER A 159 15.18 -34.61 -5.77
C SER A 159 15.93 -33.28 -5.77
N ASP A 160 16.66 -33.08 -4.67
CA ASP A 160 17.47 -31.90 -4.40
C ASP A 160 18.94 -32.33 -4.38
N HIS A 161 19.79 -31.60 -5.09
CA HIS A 161 21.22 -31.88 -5.20
C HIS A 161 22.02 -30.66 -4.76
N ALA A 162 22.95 -30.85 -3.83
CA ALA A 162 23.92 -29.82 -3.51
C ALA A 162 24.83 -29.58 -4.72
N VAL A 163 25.07 -28.31 -5.04
CA VAL A 163 25.96 -27.89 -6.11
C VAL A 163 26.83 -26.75 -5.59
N GLU A 164 27.99 -26.54 -6.22
CA GLU A 164 28.84 -25.37 -5.94
C GLU A 164 29.15 -24.72 -7.29
N LEU A 165 28.16 -24.01 -7.82
CA LEU A 165 28.20 -23.49 -9.19
C LEU A 165 28.01 -21.98 -9.17
N LYS A 166 28.99 -21.21 -9.64
CA LYS A 166 28.81 -19.77 -9.82
C LYS A 166 27.99 -19.50 -11.07
N VAL A 167 26.85 -18.83 -10.93
CA VAL A 167 25.96 -18.40 -12.02
C VAL A 167 25.87 -16.88 -12.05
N LEU A 168 25.27 -16.31 -13.10
CA LEU A 168 25.02 -14.87 -13.18
C LEU A 168 23.60 -14.51 -12.70
N ASP A 169 23.51 -13.46 -11.92
CA ASP A 169 22.25 -12.87 -11.46
C ASP A 169 21.61 -11.93 -12.50
N ARG A 170 20.55 -11.20 -12.12
CA ARG A 170 19.86 -10.26 -13.02
C ARG A 170 20.74 -9.06 -13.44
N HIS A 171 21.72 -8.67 -12.63
CA HIS A 171 22.63 -7.57 -12.90
C HIS A 171 23.83 -8.02 -13.76
N GLY A 172 24.04 -9.33 -13.87
CA GLY A 172 25.18 -9.94 -14.55
C GLY A 172 26.36 -10.17 -13.63
N ASP A 173 26.14 -10.10 -12.31
CA ASP A 173 27.15 -10.33 -11.28
C ASP A 173 27.21 -11.82 -10.90
N PRO A 174 28.41 -12.37 -10.62
CA PRO A 174 28.56 -13.75 -10.20
C PRO A 174 27.97 -14.02 -8.81
N VAL A 175 27.02 -14.96 -8.72
CA VAL A 175 26.40 -15.43 -7.47
C VAL A 175 26.56 -16.94 -7.33
N LEU A 176 26.61 -17.45 -6.09
CA LEU A 176 26.78 -18.88 -5.84
C LEU A 176 25.43 -19.60 -5.92
N ALA A 177 25.31 -20.59 -6.79
CA ALA A 177 24.26 -21.58 -6.71
C ALA A 177 24.72 -22.74 -5.80
N ASP A 178 23.95 -23.01 -4.75
CA ASP A 178 24.25 -24.04 -3.74
C ASP A 178 23.36 -25.29 -3.87
N ARG A 179 22.22 -25.20 -4.57
CA ARG A 179 21.33 -26.34 -4.87
C ARG A 179 20.73 -26.32 -6.28
N LEU A 180 20.64 -27.52 -6.86
CA LEU A 180 19.81 -27.84 -8.02
C LEU A 180 18.59 -28.64 -7.56
N PHE A 181 17.42 -28.30 -8.08
CA PHE A 181 16.18 -29.01 -7.83
C PHE A 181 15.70 -29.63 -9.14
N HIS A 182 15.42 -30.93 -9.12
CA HIS A 182 14.70 -31.60 -10.19
C HIS A 182 13.29 -31.94 -9.71
N SER A 183 12.29 -31.23 -10.23
CA SER A 183 10.90 -31.27 -9.79
C SER A 183 10.05 -32.36 -10.45
N GLY A 184 10.65 -33.27 -11.24
CA GLY A 184 9.92 -34.24 -12.05
C GLY A 184 9.18 -33.61 -13.22
N ASP A 185 8.15 -34.28 -13.72
CA ASP A 185 7.42 -33.89 -14.94
C ASP A 185 6.22 -32.99 -14.64
N HIS A 186 6.14 -31.84 -15.32
CA HIS A 186 5.06 -30.85 -15.15
C HIS A 186 4.56 -30.32 -16.49
N GLN A 187 3.32 -29.85 -16.55
CA GLN A 187 2.81 -29.11 -17.71
C GLN A 187 3.59 -27.80 -17.87
N THR A 188 4.13 -27.57 -19.06
CA THR A 188 4.97 -26.41 -19.38
C THR A 188 4.37 -25.53 -20.47
N PHE A 189 4.83 -24.28 -20.50
CA PHE A 189 4.44 -23.24 -21.43
C PHE A 189 5.69 -22.58 -21.98
N ARG A 190 5.70 -22.32 -23.28
CA ARG A 190 6.78 -21.62 -23.99
C ARG A 190 6.39 -20.16 -24.20
N VAL A 191 7.21 -19.26 -23.67
CA VAL A 191 7.15 -17.82 -23.95
C VAL A 191 8.12 -17.52 -25.09
N GLN A 192 7.63 -16.90 -26.16
CA GLN A 192 8.42 -16.51 -27.32
C GLN A 192 8.31 -15.01 -27.57
N THR A 193 9.45 -14.34 -27.77
CA THR A 193 9.52 -12.90 -28.09
C THR A 193 9.39 -12.63 -29.59
N ALA A 194 9.12 -11.37 -29.96
CA ALA A 194 8.99 -10.92 -31.35
C ALA A 194 10.30 -11.07 -32.17
N GLU A 195 11.45 -11.03 -31.49
CA GLU A 195 12.76 -11.28 -32.09
C GLU A 195 13.03 -12.78 -32.27
N GLY A 196 12.30 -13.64 -31.57
CA GLY A 196 12.39 -15.10 -31.66
C GLY A 196 13.17 -15.76 -30.53
N TYR A 197 13.48 -15.05 -29.43
CA TYR A 197 14.01 -15.64 -28.19
C TYR A 197 12.91 -16.44 -27.48
N GLU A 198 13.26 -17.56 -26.86
CA GLU A 198 12.28 -18.45 -26.22
C GLU A 198 12.78 -19.05 -24.90
N VAL A 199 11.87 -19.17 -23.94
CA VAL A 199 12.07 -19.89 -22.67
C VAL A 199 10.84 -20.75 -22.39
N THR A 200 11.05 -21.94 -21.83
CA THR A 200 9.98 -22.89 -21.52
C THR A 200 10.03 -23.27 -20.04
N GLY A 201 8.92 -23.09 -19.33
CA GLY A 201 8.78 -23.40 -17.91
C GLY A 201 7.31 -23.64 -17.53
N THR A 202 7.01 -23.91 -16.26
CA THR A 202 5.63 -24.08 -15.79
C THR A 202 4.84 -22.78 -15.79
N SER A 203 3.50 -22.86 -15.66
CA SER A 203 2.60 -21.70 -15.59
C SER A 203 3.00 -20.69 -14.53
N ASN A 204 3.42 -21.17 -13.36
CA ASN A 204 3.82 -20.38 -12.21
C ASN A 204 5.30 -19.95 -12.22
N HIS A 205 6.05 -20.18 -13.31
CA HIS A 205 7.43 -19.67 -13.43
C HIS A 205 7.45 -18.16 -13.67
N PRO A 206 8.24 -17.35 -12.95
CA PRO A 206 8.22 -15.91 -13.02
C PRO A 206 9.27 -15.48 -14.03
N LEU A 207 8.90 -14.52 -14.87
CA LEU A 207 9.85 -13.81 -15.72
C LEU A 207 9.78 -12.33 -15.37
N LEU A 208 10.94 -11.69 -15.30
CA LEU A 208 11.00 -10.25 -15.10
C LEU A 208 10.41 -9.54 -16.33
N CYS A 209 9.41 -8.71 -16.09
CA CYS A 209 8.67 -7.97 -17.10
C CYS A 209 8.75 -6.47 -16.85
N LEU A 210 8.71 -5.67 -17.91
CA LEU A 210 8.49 -4.23 -17.80
C LEU A 210 6.99 -3.97 -17.88
N VAL A 211 6.41 -3.50 -16.78
CA VAL A 211 4.98 -3.22 -16.64
C VAL A 211 4.79 -1.71 -16.47
N ASN A 212 3.69 -1.18 -16.98
CA ASN A 212 3.31 0.20 -16.73
C ASN A 212 2.31 0.25 -15.57
N LEU A 213 2.77 0.68 -14.38
CA LEU A 213 1.94 0.90 -13.20
C LEU A 213 1.58 2.38 -13.10
N ALA A 214 0.31 2.71 -13.37
CA ALA A 214 -0.22 4.08 -13.25
C ALA A 214 0.60 5.17 -14.01
N GLY A 215 1.28 4.80 -15.10
CA GLY A 215 2.12 5.72 -15.87
C GLY A 215 3.62 5.59 -15.60
N VAL A 216 4.04 4.75 -14.65
CA VAL A 216 5.43 4.49 -14.29
C VAL A 216 5.89 3.14 -14.90
N PRO A 217 6.98 3.13 -15.70
CA PRO A 217 7.58 1.89 -16.18
C PRO A 217 8.36 1.23 -15.04
N THR A 218 7.89 0.07 -14.59
CA THR A 218 8.42 -0.64 -13.43
C THR A 218 8.78 -2.07 -13.82
N LEU A 219 9.92 -2.56 -13.32
CA LEU A 219 10.32 -3.95 -13.44
C LEU A 219 9.54 -4.78 -12.41
N LEU A 220 8.69 -5.70 -12.87
CA LEU A 220 7.89 -6.57 -12.02
C LEU A 220 7.99 -8.02 -12.48
N TRP A 221 7.91 -8.94 -11.54
CA TRP A 221 7.78 -10.35 -11.83
C TRP A 221 6.36 -10.68 -12.26
N LYS A 222 6.22 -11.33 -13.42
CA LYS A 222 4.95 -11.92 -13.87
C LYS A 222 5.11 -13.42 -14.05
N LEU A 223 4.10 -14.19 -13.65
CA LEU A 223 4.05 -15.62 -13.92
C LEU A 223 3.85 -15.86 -15.42
N ILE A 224 4.38 -16.96 -15.98
CA ILE A 224 4.17 -17.30 -17.40
C ILE A 224 2.68 -17.32 -17.75
N GLU A 225 1.81 -17.78 -16.85
CA GLU A 225 0.35 -17.77 -17.07
C GLU A 225 -0.31 -16.40 -17.02
N GLU A 226 0.37 -15.37 -16.53
CA GLU A 226 -0.09 -13.96 -16.52
C GLU A 226 0.45 -13.17 -17.71
N ILE A 227 1.51 -13.67 -18.34
CA ILE A 227 2.11 -13.06 -19.52
C ILE A 227 1.17 -13.22 -20.70
N ARG A 228 0.93 -12.12 -21.40
CA ARG A 228 0.10 -12.06 -22.61
C ARG A 228 0.95 -11.63 -23.80
N PRO A 229 0.53 -11.94 -25.03
CA PRO A 229 1.09 -11.27 -26.20
C PRO A 229 1.06 -9.74 -26.02
N ASP A 230 2.08 -9.07 -26.53
CA ASP A 230 2.34 -7.64 -26.38
C ASP A 230 2.91 -7.14 -25.05
N ASP A 231 2.99 -7.99 -24.01
CA ASP A 231 3.78 -7.67 -22.80
C ASP A 231 5.28 -7.55 -23.13
N TYR A 232 6.06 -6.92 -22.25
CA TYR A 232 7.51 -6.80 -22.40
C TYR A 232 8.24 -7.63 -21.35
N VAL A 233 8.94 -8.67 -21.79
CA VAL A 233 9.83 -9.48 -20.96
C VAL A 233 11.25 -8.95 -21.04
N VAL A 234 12.01 -9.12 -19.97
CA VAL A 234 13.36 -8.58 -19.85
C VAL A 234 14.38 -9.66 -20.20
N LEU A 235 15.24 -9.34 -21.18
CA LEU A 235 16.41 -10.13 -21.53
C LEU A 235 17.68 -9.43 -21.04
N GLN A 236 18.49 -10.11 -20.23
CA GLN A 236 19.82 -9.65 -19.86
C GLN A 236 20.77 -9.83 -21.04
N ARG A 237 21.55 -8.77 -21.32
CA ARG A 237 22.45 -8.71 -22.47
C ARG A 237 23.81 -8.09 -22.15
N THR A 238 24.21 -8.07 -20.88
CA THR A 238 25.52 -7.55 -20.50
C THR A 238 26.59 -8.43 -21.17
N PRO A 239 27.49 -7.86 -21.99
CA PRO A 239 28.58 -8.62 -22.57
C PRO A 239 29.54 -9.08 -21.48
N PRO A 240 30.27 -10.19 -21.67
CA PRO A 240 31.26 -10.65 -20.71
C PRO A 240 32.36 -9.58 -20.54
N VAL A 241 32.67 -9.22 -19.28
CA VAL A 241 33.74 -8.27 -18.95
C VAL A 241 35.11 -8.84 -19.34
N GLU A 242 35.30 -10.14 -19.11
CA GLU A 242 36.44 -10.91 -19.57
C GLU A 242 35.99 -12.06 -20.44
N PHE A 243 36.64 -12.27 -21.59
CA PHE A 243 36.31 -13.38 -22.48
C PHE A 243 36.75 -14.76 -21.94
N GLY A 244 37.44 -14.79 -20.79
CA GLY A 244 38.01 -15.99 -20.19
C GLY A 244 39.23 -16.55 -20.96
N PRO A 245 39.96 -17.50 -20.37
CA PRO A 245 41.15 -18.08 -20.99
C PRO A 245 40.76 -18.98 -22.17
N ALA A 246 41.18 -18.64 -23.40
CA ALA A 246 41.10 -19.56 -24.53
C ALA A 246 42.40 -20.34 -24.68
N ASN A 247 42.34 -21.66 -24.46
CA ASN A 247 43.39 -22.55 -24.93
C ASN A 247 43.48 -22.45 -26.46
N TRP A 248 44.70 -22.31 -26.98
CA TRP A 248 44.96 -22.26 -28.42
C TRP A 248 44.28 -23.41 -29.18
N ARG A 249 44.36 -24.63 -28.65
CA ARG A 249 43.75 -25.80 -29.30
C ARG A 249 42.23 -25.69 -29.39
N ASP A 250 41.56 -25.28 -28.31
CA ASP A 250 40.10 -25.14 -28.27
C ASP A 250 39.63 -24.03 -29.23
N ALA A 251 40.39 -22.93 -29.33
CA ALA A 251 40.12 -21.88 -30.31
C ALA A 251 40.26 -22.37 -31.76
N MET A 252 41.27 -23.19 -32.06
CA MET A 252 41.45 -23.78 -33.39
C MET A 252 40.36 -24.83 -33.70
N GLU A 253 39.94 -25.64 -32.73
CA GLU A 253 38.79 -26.55 -32.88
C GLU A 253 37.49 -25.78 -33.14
N ALA A 254 37.27 -24.65 -32.45
CA ALA A 254 36.12 -23.77 -32.68
C ALA A 254 36.15 -23.10 -34.07
N LEU A 255 37.32 -22.69 -34.55
CA LEU A 255 37.53 -22.17 -35.92
C LEU A 255 37.15 -23.24 -36.95
N LEU A 256 37.67 -24.46 -36.80
CA LEU A 256 37.34 -25.58 -37.68
C LEU A 256 35.84 -25.90 -37.63
N LEU A 257 35.24 -25.95 -36.44
CA LEU A 257 33.81 -26.19 -36.28
C LEU A 257 32.98 -25.16 -37.06
N GLY A 258 33.29 -23.87 -36.94
CA GLY A 258 32.59 -22.80 -37.68
C GLY A 258 32.76 -22.93 -39.19
N ALA A 259 33.96 -23.27 -39.65
CA ALA A 259 34.24 -23.51 -41.07
C ALA A 259 33.49 -24.71 -41.65
N PHE A 260 33.48 -25.86 -40.95
CA PHE A 260 32.76 -27.06 -41.39
C PHE A 260 31.24 -26.95 -41.26
N ILE A 261 30.74 -26.15 -40.32
CA ILE A 261 29.29 -25.88 -40.21
C ILE A 261 28.81 -24.97 -41.34
N SER A 262 29.57 -23.94 -41.69
CA SER A 262 29.20 -22.99 -42.75
C SER A 262 29.37 -23.58 -44.16
N GLU A 263 30.58 -23.52 -44.71
CA GLU A 263 30.86 -23.87 -46.10
C GLU A 263 31.49 -25.27 -46.29
N GLY A 264 31.70 -26.01 -45.19
CA GLY A 264 32.23 -27.37 -45.23
C GLY A 264 31.19 -28.48 -45.08
N PHE A 265 31.68 -29.72 -45.19
CA PHE A 265 30.90 -30.93 -44.96
C PHE A 265 31.77 -32.04 -44.36
N MET A 266 31.13 -32.96 -43.64
CA MET A 266 31.74 -34.18 -43.14
C MET A 266 30.79 -35.37 -43.34
N SER A 267 31.19 -36.31 -44.19
CA SER A 267 30.51 -37.59 -44.39
C SER A 267 31.29 -38.73 -43.73
N GLU A 268 30.74 -39.94 -43.76
CA GLU A 268 31.38 -41.13 -43.19
C GLU A 268 32.77 -41.44 -43.76
N SER A 269 33.03 -41.06 -45.02
CA SER A 269 34.25 -41.40 -45.74
C SER A 269 35.01 -40.20 -46.32
N ARG A 270 34.46 -38.99 -46.26
CA ARG A 270 35.06 -37.79 -46.87
C ARG A 270 34.64 -36.53 -46.14
N ALA A 271 35.55 -35.59 -45.98
CA ALA A 271 35.26 -34.24 -45.51
C ALA A 271 35.86 -33.21 -46.47
N GLY A 272 35.29 -32.02 -46.50
CA GLY A 272 35.84 -30.95 -47.32
C GLY A 272 35.35 -29.58 -46.89
N PHE A 273 36.10 -28.57 -47.32
CA PHE A 273 35.82 -27.16 -47.05
C PHE A 273 36.29 -26.33 -48.25
N ASN A 274 35.44 -25.46 -48.77
CA ASN A 274 35.76 -24.66 -49.93
C ASN A 274 35.42 -23.20 -49.66
N ASN A 275 36.34 -22.27 -49.94
CA ASN A 275 36.11 -20.85 -49.70
C ASN A 275 36.85 -19.97 -50.72
N VAL A 276 36.26 -18.83 -51.07
CA VAL A 276 36.81 -17.87 -52.04
C VAL A 276 37.83 -16.91 -51.44
N ASP A 277 37.78 -16.65 -50.13
CA ASP A 277 38.77 -15.89 -49.38
C ASP A 277 39.98 -16.78 -49.08
N ARG A 278 41.13 -16.40 -49.65
CA ARG A 278 42.37 -17.16 -49.53
C ARG A 278 42.94 -17.14 -48.11
N ASP A 279 42.80 -16.04 -47.40
CA ASP A 279 43.39 -15.87 -46.07
C ASP A 279 42.61 -16.70 -45.04
N TYR A 280 41.27 -16.65 -45.10
CA TYR A 280 40.43 -17.51 -44.27
C TYR A 280 40.64 -19.00 -44.60
N PHE A 281 40.71 -19.35 -45.89
CA PHE A 281 41.02 -20.72 -46.31
C PHE A 281 42.36 -21.22 -45.75
N ASN A 282 43.41 -20.40 -45.84
CA ASN A 282 44.73 -20.74 -45.29
C ASN A 282 44.69 -20.91 -43.77
N ALA A 283 43.91 -20.08 -43.05
CA ALA A 283 43.73 -20.21 -41.60
C ALA A 283 43.05 -21.54 -41.23
N VAL A 284 41.99 -21.93 -41.96
CA VAL A 284 41.31 -23.22 -41.75
C VAL A 284 42.24 -24.40 -42.04
N VAL A 285 43.01 -24.33 -43.12
CA VAL A 285 44.00 -25.37 -43.47
C VAL A 285 45.09 -25.48 -42.41
N ALA A 286 45.63 -24.36 -41.94
CA ALA A 286 46.64 -24.34 -40.88
C ALA A 286 46.08 -24.90 -39.56
N ALA A 287 44.84 -24.56 -39.21
CA ALA A 287 44.17 -25.10 -38.04
C ALA A 287 43.94 -26.62 -38.17
N TYR A 288 43.57 -27.11 -39.36
CA TYR A 288 43.41 -28.54 -39.63
C TYR A 288 44.75 -29.28 -39.44
N ASP A 289 45.84 -28.76 -40.01
CA ASP A 289 47.16 -29.35 -39.88
C ASP A 289 47.65 -29.39 -38.43
N ALA A 290 47.34 -28.34 -37.65
CA ALA A 290 47.77 -28.21 -36.27
C ALA A 290 46.96 -29.08 -35.29
N VAL A 291 45.65 -29.20 -35.49
CA VAL A 291 44.73 -29.83 -34.52
C VAL A 291 44.34 -31.25 -34.88
N VAL A 292 44.05 -31.48 -36.16
CA VAL A 292 43.58 -32.78 -36.68
C VAL A 292 44.75 -33.59 -37.22
N GLY A 293 45.57 -32.96 -38.05
CA GLY A 293 46.61 -33.64 -38.82
C GLY A 293 46.04 -34.63 -39.84
N GLY A 294 46.92 -35.41 -40.48
CA GLY A 294 46.54 -36.42 -41.47
C GLY A 294 46.63 -35.94 -42.92
N LYS A 295 46.27 -36.83 -43.85
CA LYS A 295 46.37 -36.56 -45.30
C LYS A 295 45.22 -35.68 -45.76
N ARG A 296 45.55 -34.51 -46.31
CA ARG A 296 44.62 -33.60 -46.97
C ARG A 296 45.12 -33.21 -48.37
N TYR A 297 44.19 -32.84 -49.23
CA TYR A 297 44.45 -32.33 -50.58
C TYR A 297 43.94 -30.90 -50.68
N VAL A 298 44.72 -30.01 -51.31
CA VAL A 298 44.31 -28.63 -51.57
C VAL A 298 44.40 -28.36 -53.07
N ALA A 299 43.34 -27.79 -53.62
CA ALA A 299 43.25 -27.42 -55.03
C ALA A 299 42.67 -26.01 -55.19
N GLN A 300 42.79 -25.47 -56.41
CA GLN A 300 42.16 -24.21 -56.80
C GLN A 300 41.44 -24.40 -58.13
N ARG A 301 40.26 -23.81 -58.26
CA ARG A 301 39.55 -23.71 -59.54
C ARG A 301 38.83 -22.39 -59.69
N THR A 302 38.75 -21.88 -60.91
CA THR A 302 37.93 -20.71 -61.22
C THR A 302 36.48 -21.13 -61.36
N ILE A 303 35.59 -20.57 -60.55
CA ILE A 303 34.14 -20.83 -60.63
C ILE A 303 33.47 -19.90 -61.63
N ALA A 304 32.22 -20.19 -62.00
CA ALA A 304 31.47 -19.45 -63.02
C ALA A 304 31.35 -17.93 -62.74
N SER A 305 31.49 -17.50 -61.48
CA SER A 305 31.53 -16.09 -61.08
C SER A 305 32.84 -15.36 -61.43
N GLY A 306 33.85 -16.07 -61.93
CA GLY A 306 35.20 -15.56 -62.16
C GLY A 306 36.11 -15.56 -60.92
N SER A 307 35.58 -15.89 -59.74
CA SER A 307 36.34 -16.00 -58.50
C SER A 307 37.18 -17.28 -58.47
N VAL A 308 38.35 -17.23 -57.82
CA VAL A 308 39.15 -18.43 -57.52
C VAL A 308 38.60 -19.07 -56.26
N LEU A 309 38.08 -20.30 -56.38
CA LEU A 309 37.66 -21.13 -55.26
C LEU A 309 38.84 -21.97 -54.78
N ASN A 310 39.14 -21.90 -53.49
CA ASN A 310 40.12 -22.75 -52.83
C ASN A 310 39.40 -23.94 -52.22
N GLU A 311 39.88 -25.14 -52.48
CA GLU A 311 39.21 -26.38 -52.08
C GLU A 311 40.13 -27.21 -51.19
N LEU A 312 39.63 -27.61 -50.02
CA LEU A 312 40.23 -28.55 -49.09
C LEU A 312 39.43 -29.86 -49.16
N ASP A 313 40.11 -30.96 -49.43
CA ASP A 313 39.51 -32.28 -49.55
C ASP A 313 40.25 -33.30 -48.70
N ILE A 314 39.51 -34.06 -47.89
CA ILE A 314 40.00 -35.03 -46.92
C ILE A 314 39.35 -36.37 -47.22
N HIS A 315 40.14 -37.30 -47.76
CA HIS A 315 39.66 -38.64 -48.15
C HIS A 315 39.74 -39.66 -47.02
N ASP A 316 40.53 -39.37 -45.98
CA ASP A 316 40.60 -40.19 -44.77
C ASP A 316 40.15 -39.33 -43.57
N VAL A 317 38.91 -39.54 -43.14
CA VAL A 317 38.31 -38.79 -42.04
C VAL A 317 38.61 -39.40 -40.66
N SER A 318 39.41 -40.47 -40.57
CA SER A 318 39.67 -41.17 -39.31
C SER A 318 40.26 -40.26 -38.24
N ALA A 319 41.22 -39.40 -38.62
CA ALA A 319 41.79 -38.40 -37.72
C ALA A 319 40.76 -37.36 -37.28
N LEU A 320 39.90 -36.91 -38.21
CA LEU A 320 38.88 -35.89 -37.93
C LEU A 320 37.75 -36.43 -37.03
N LYS A 321 37.34 -37.70 -37.23
CA LYS A 321 36.41 -38.44 -36.36
C LYS A 321 36.95 -38.60 -34.93
N GLY A 322 38.28 -38.67 -34.76
CA GLY A 322 38.94 -38.73 -33.46
C GLY A 322 38.99 -37.40 -32.69
N THR A 323 38.57 -36.29 -33.30
CA THR A 323 38.50 -34.96 -32.64
C THR A 323 37.08 -34.65 -32.15
N ARG A 324 36.91 -33.54 -31.41
CA ARG A 324 35.59 -33.03 -31.01
C ARG A 324 34.70 -32.63 -32.18
N LEU A 325 35.24 -32.51 -33.40
CA LEU A 325 34.49 -32.26 -34.64
C LEU A 325 33.80 -33.51 -35.18
N GLY A 326 34.13 -34.70 -34.68
CA GLY A 326 33.51 -35.96 -35.10
C GLY A 326 31.99 -35.97 -34.96
N VAL A 327 31.43 -35.13 -34.09
CA VAL A 327 29.99 -34.90 -33.93
C VAL A 327 29.29 -34.47 -35.22
N LEU A 328 30.01 -33.84 -36.15
CA LEU A 328 29.48 -33.40 -37.45
C LEU A 328 29.33 -34.54 -38.46
N CYS A 329 29.92 -35.72 -38.20
CA CYS A 329 29.96 -36.81 -39.16
C CYS A 329 28.54 -37.26 -39.53
N GLY A 330 28.21 -37.18 -40.82
CA GLY A 330 26.93 -37.65 -41.35
C GLY A 330 25.75 -36.71 -41.12
N GLN A 331 25.93 -35.57 -40.44
CA GLN A 331 24.87 -34.58 -40.26
C GLN A 331 24.54 -33.87 -41.59
N ARG A 332 23.26 -33.69 -41.90
CA ARG A 332 22.82 -32.83 -43.01
C ARG A 332 22.75 -31.38 -42.54
N SER A 333 22.70 -30.43 -43.48
CA SER A 333 22.61 -29.00 -43.15
C SER A 333 21.40 -28.62 -42.29
N ALA A 334 20.33 -29.42 -42.30
CA ALA A 334 19.14 -29.22 -41.46
C ALA A 334 19.30 -29.76 -40.04
N ASP A 335 20.25 -30.67 -39.81
CA ASP A 335 20.46 -31.37 -38.52
C ASP A 335 21.58 -30.73 -37.68
N LYS A 336 22.38 -29.83 -38.28
CA LYS A 336 23.49 -29.15 -37.59
C LYS A 336 23.00 -28.36 -36.38
N SER A 337 23.75 -28.34 -35.28
CA SER A 337 23.52 -27.53 -34.09
C SER A 337 24.85 -27.12 -33.46
N VAL A 338 24.82 -26.22 -32.47
CA VAL A 338 26.02 -25.93 -31.68
C VAL A 338 26.26 -27.09 -30.70
N PRO A 339 27.44 -27.74 -30.70
CA PRO A 339 27.77 -28.81 -29.77
C PRO A 339 27.87 -28.32 -28.31
N GLU A 340 27.54 -29.19 -27.37
CA GLU A 340 27.52 -28.88 -25.92
C GLU A 340 28.88 -28.40 -25.39
N TRP A 341 29.99 -28.99 -25.86
CA TRP A 341 31.33 -28.57 -25.45
C TRP A 341 31.62 -27.10 -25.76
N LEU A 342 31.00 -26.54 -26.81
CA LEU A 342 31.18 -25.13 -27.17
C LEU A 342 30.36 -24.22 -26.24
N TRP A 343 29.16 -24.64 -25.81
CA TRP A 343 28.38 -23.92 -24.80
C TRP A 343 29.14 -23.80 -23.48
N GLN A 344 29.83 -24.86 -23.08
CA GLN A 344 30.67 -24.91 -21.88
C GLN A 344 32.05 -24.26 -22.07
N SER A 345 32.38 -23.77 -23.26
CA SER A 345 33.64 -23.10 -23.52
C SER A 345 33.59 -21.60 -23.13
N PRO A 346 34.72 -20.99 -22.74
CA PRO A 346 34.78 -19.56 -22.45
C PRO A 346 34.36 -18.70 -23.65
N ALA A 347 33.93 -17.47 -23.38
CA ALA A 347 33.48 -16.54 -24.42
C ALA A 347 34.53 -16.30 -25.53
N ALA A 348 35.83 -16.38 -25.23
CA ALA A 348 36.90 -16.27 -26.22
C ALA A 348 36.84 -17.38 -27.30
N VAL A 349 36.50 -18.61 -26.92
CA VAL A 349 36.37 -19.75 -27.85
C VAL A 349 35.07 -19.64 -28.66
N LYS A 350 33.95 -19.31 -27.99
CA LYS A 350 32.66 -19.04 -28.65
C LYS A 350 32.76 -17.92 -29.69
N ARG A 351 33.53 -16.87 -29.39
CA ARG A 351 33.82 -15.77 -30.32
C ARG A 351 34.48 -16.28 -31.60
N VAL A 352 35.53 -17.10 -31.50
CA VAL A 352 36.24 -17.64 -32.67
C VAL A 352 35.31 -18.51 -33.52
N PHE A 353 34.46 -19.32 -32.89
CA PHE A 353 33.42 -20.07 -33.60
C PHE A 353 32.46 -19.15 -34.37
N LEU A 354 31.90 -18.13 -33.72
CA LEU A 354 30.99 -17.19 -34.37
C LEU A 354 31.67 -16.42 -35.50
N GLN A 355 32.91 -15.97 -35.32
CA GLN A 355 33.69 -15.33 -36.37
C GLN A 355 33.82 -16.23 -37.60
N ALA A 356 34.24 -17.49 -37.41
CA ALA A 356 34.39 -18.46 -38.49
C ALA A 356 33.06 -18.77 -39.19
N LEU A 357 31.99 -18.93 -38.41
CA LEU A 357 30.65 -19.20 -38.92
C LEU A 357 30.11 -18.06 -39.79
N PHE A 358 30.26 -16.82 -39.34
CA PHE A 358 29.88 -15.62 -40.09
C PHE A 358 30.86 -15.34 -41.26
N GLU A 359 32.11 -15.75 -41.17
CA GLU A 359 33.06 -15.62 -42.29
C GLU A 359 32.70 -16.54 -43.45
N GLY A 360 32.13 -17.72 -43.20
CA GLY A 360 31.54 -18.55 -44.25
C GLY A 360 30.19 -17.99 -44.73
N ASP A 361 29.13 -18.29 -43.98
CA ASP A 361 27.72 -18.08 -44.41
C ASP A 361 27.15 -16.71 -44.01
N GLY A 362 27.95 -15.88 -43.34
CA GLY A 362 27.54 -14.53 -42.94
C GLY A 362 27.76 -13.50 -44.04
N SER A 363 26.96 -12.43 -44.02
CA SER A 363 27.10 -11.30 -44.91
C SER A 363 26.80 -9.98 -44.21
N CYS A 364 27.43 -8.90 -44.68
CA CYS A 364 27.12 -7.54 -44.28
C CYS A 364 26.80 -6.67 -45.50
N SER A 365 25.77 -5.83 -45.39
CA SER A 365 25.32 -4.94 -46.46
C SER A 365 24.72 -3.66 -45.90
N ALA A 366 24.99 -2.54 -46.58
CA ALA A 366 24.23 -1.32 -46.38
C ALA A 366 22.83 -1.52 -46.98
N LEU A 367 21.81 -1.11 -46.25
CA LEU A 367 20.42 -1.15 -46.65
C LEU A 367 19.91 0.29 -46.93
N PRO A 368 18.80 0.45 -47.69
CA PRO A 368 18.20 1.76 -47.93
C PRO A 368 17.90 2.53 -46.62
N ARG A 369 17.76 3.87 -46.72
CA ARG A 369 17.52 4.77 -45.57
C ARG A 369 18.63 4.77 -44.51
N ASN A 370 19.89 4.61 -44.93
CA ASN A 370 21.04 4.57 -44.04
C ASN A 370 20.87 3.48 -42.97
N THR A 371 20.55 2.25 -43.36
CA THR A 371 20.49 1.12 -42.41
C THR A 371 21.58 0.11 -42.74
N ILE A 372 21.83 -0.81 -41.82
CA ILE A 372 22.81 -1.89 -42.01
C ILE A 372 22.14 -3.21 -41.71
N GLN A 373 22.57 -4.25 -42.42
CA GLN A 373 22.23 -5.61 -42.07
C GLN A 373 23.49 -6.45 -42.01
N VAL A 374 23.71 -7.09 -40.88
CA VAL A 374 24.55 -8.29 -40.77
C VAL A 374 23.59 -9.48 -40.72
N SER A 375 23.82 -10.49 -41.55
CA SER A 375 22.93 -11.66 -41.60
C SER A 375 23.70 -12.96 -41.67
N TYR A 376 23.15 -13.98 -41.05
CA TYR A 376 23.57 -15.38 -41.13
C TYR A 376 22.38 -16.22 -41.58
N SER A 377 22.60 -17.16 -42.48
CA SER A 377 21.53 -18.02 -43.04
C SER A 377 21.88 -19.49 -42.84
N THR A 378 20.90 -20.30 -42.44
CA THR A 378 21.09 -21.74 -42.26
C THR A 378 19.80 -22.52 -42.56
N ARG A 379 19.92 -23.80 -42.92
CA ARG A 379 18.78 -24.71 -43.08
C ARG A 379 18.32 -25.32 -41.75
N SER A 380 19.17 -25.31 -40.73
CA SER A 380 18.85 -25.86 -39.40
C SER A 380 18.12 -24.83 -38.54
N ARG A 381 16.94 -25.21 -38.03
CA ARG A 381 16.20 -24.39 -37.06
C ARG A 381 16.97 -24.27 -35.74
N GLN A 382 17.58 -25.37 -35.27
CA GLN A 382 18.28 -25.41 -33.99
C GLN A 382 19.54 -24.55 -34.04
N LEU A 383 20.34 -24.67 -35.10
CA LEU A 383 21.53 -23.82 -35.27
C LEU A 383 21.17 -22.33 -35.32
N ALA A 384 20.05 -21.96 -35.95
CA ALA A 384 19.59 -20.57 -35.93
C ALA A 384 19.19 -20.09 -34.53
N ILE A 385 18.60 -20.95 -33.69
CA ILE A 385 18.32 -20.66 -32.27
C ILE A 385 19.63 -20.49 -31.50
N ASP A 386 20.53 -21.46 -31.64
CA ASP A 386 21.80 -21.49 -30.93
C ASP A 386 22.65 -20.25 -31.26
N VAL A 387 22.75 -19.87 -32.55
CA VAL A 387 23.47 -18.68 -32.98
C VAL A 387 22.81 -17.40 -32.44
N GLN A 388 21.49 -17.30 -32.49
CA GLN A 388 20.76 -16.15 -31.93
C GLN A 388 21.01 -16.02 -30.42
N GLN A 389 21.00 -17.13 -29.69
CA GLN A 389 21.23 -17.17 -28.25
C GLN A 389 22.69 -16.84 -27.91
N MET A 390 23.66 -17.35 -28.66
CA MET A 390 25.07 -17.06 -28.43
C MET A 390 25.40 -15.60 -28.74
N LEU A 391 24.78 -14.99 -29.76
CA LEU A 391 24.89 -13.55 -30.03
C LEU A 391 24.41 -12.71 -28.83
N LEU A 392 23.35 -13.12 -28.14
CA LEU A 392 22.84 -12.44 -26.95
C LEU A 392 23.85 -12.47 -25.79
N GLU A 393 24.63 -13.53 -25.63
CA GLU A 393 25.71 -13.60 -24.63
C GLU A 393 26.80 -12.55 -24.87
N PHE A 394 27.03 -12.13 -26.12
CA PHE A 394 27.92 -11.01 -26.46
C PHE A 394 27.20 -9.64 -26.47
N GLY A 395 25.96 -9.59 -25.97
CA GLY A 395 25.12 -8.39 -25.93
C GLY A 395 24.50 -7.99 -27.27
N VAL A 396 24.63 -8.83 -28.31
CA VAL A 396 24.13 -8.54 -29.65
C VAL A 396 22.70 -9.07 -29.79
N ILE A 397 21.75 -8.15 -29.89
CA ILE A 397 20.35 -8.47 -30.17
C ILE A 397 20.17 -8.74 -31.66
N SER A 398 19.58 -9.90 -31.97
CA SER A 398 19.31 -10.33 -33.34
C SER A 398 17.87 -10.82 -33.50
N ARG A 399 17.34 -10.71 -34.72
CA ARG A 399 16.02 -11.21 -35.09
C ARG A 399 16.16 -12.48 -35.90
N ARG A 400 15.37 -13.50 -35.56
CA ARG A 400 15.29 -14.76 -36.30
C ARG A 400 13.96 -14.85 -37.05
N TYR A 401 14.01 -15.23 -38.33
CA TYR A 401 12.81 -15.52 -39.11
C TYR A 401 13.07 -16.58 -40.17
N ARG A 402 12.00 -17.20 -40.67
CA ARG A 402 12.07 -18.17 -41.76
C ARG A 402 11.88 -17.46 -43.10
N HIS A 403 12.86 -17.57 -43.98
CA HIS A 403 12.84 -17.02 -45.33
C HIS A 403 11.98 -17.89 -46.27
N ALA A 404 11.41 -17.29 -47.32
CA ALA A 404 10.49 -17.96 -48.25
C ALA A 404 11.11 -19.21 -48.95
N VAL A 405 12.44 -19.22 -49.10
CA VAL A 405 13.21 -20.32 -49.72
C VAL A 405 13.44 -21.50 -48.75
N GLY A 406 12.90 -21.41 -47.52
CA GLY A 406 12.92 -22.45 -46.50
C GLY A 406 14.09 -22.37 -45.50
N GLU A 407 14.98 -21.38 -45.65
CA GLU A 407 16.12 -21.12 -44.76
C GLU A 407 15.73 -20.27 -43.55
N TYR A 408 16.38 -20.47 -42.43
CA TYR A 408 16.30 -19.60 -41.26
C TYR A 408 17.38 -18.54 -41.35
N LYS A 409 17.00 -17.28 -41.15
CA LYS A 409 17.92 -16.14 -41.12
C LYS A 409 17.98 -15.56 -39.72
N VAL A 410 19.20 -15.31 -39.25
CA VAL A 410 19.51 -14.51 -38.05
C VAL A 410 20.05 -13.18 -38.55
N VAL A 411 19.36 -12.09 -38.25
CA VAL A 411 19.68 -10.76 -38.78
C VAL A 411 19.89 -9.75 -37.66
N ILE A 412 20.91 -8.92 -37.84
CA ILE A 412 21.22 -7.77 -37.01
C ILE A 412 21.02 -6.54 -37.89
N THR A 413 19.96 -5.78 -37.62
CA THR A 413 19.47 -4.71 -38.52
C THR A 413 19.70 -3.30 -37.99
N ASN A 414 20.20 -3.16 -36.76
CA ASN A 414 20.45 -1.88 -36.10
C ASN A 414 21.96 -1.58 -36.11
N ARG A 415 22.34 -0.31 -36.37
CA ARG A 415 23.72 0.16 -36.32
C ARG A 415 24.39 -0.16 -34.98
N ALA A 416 23.74 0.14 -33.86
CA ALA A 416 24.33 -0.08 -32.53
C ALA A 416 24.63 -1.57 -32.28
N GLN A 417 23.73 -2.44 -32.74
CA GLN A 417 23.90 -3.89 -32.63
C GLN A 417 24.97 -4.41 -33.62
N ALA A 418 25.08 -3.79 -34.80
CA ALA A 418 26.15 -4.11 -35.76
C ALA A 418 27.53 -3.61 -35.30
N GLU A 419 27.61 -2.50 -34.56
CA GLU A 419 28.83 -2.03 -33.87
C GLU A 419 29.22 -2.98 -32.73
N LEU A 420 28.26 -3.43 -31.91
CA LEU A 420 28.49 -4.47 -30.91
C LEU A 420 28.98 -5.76 -31.58
N PHE A 421 28.35 -6.21 -32.66
CA PHE A 421 28.84 -7.34 -33.43
C PHE A 421 30.26 -7.12 -33.93
N ALA A 422 30.56 -5.96 -34.55
CA ALA A 422 31.88 -5.66 -35.10
C ALA A 422 32.99 -5.64 -34.05
N THR A 423 32.68 -5.23 -32.81
CA THR A 423 33.62 -5.06 -31.70
C THR A 423 33.78 -6.34 -30.88
N GLN A 424 32.67 -6.96 -30.49
CA GLN A 424 32.64 -8.14 -29.62
C GLN A 424 32.96 -9.44 -30.37
N ILE A 425 32.52 -9.54 -31.63
CA ILE A 425 32.67 -10.75 -32.46
C ILE A 425 33.51 -10.41 -33.69
N GLY A 426 32.91 -9.75 -34.68
CA GLY A 426 33.51 -9.34 -35.94
C GLY A 426 33.53 -10.44 -36.99
N PHE A 427 33.98 -10.08 -38.18
CA PHE A 427 34.34 -10.97 -39.27
C PHE A 427 35.87 -11.19 -39.30
N GLY A 428 36.33 -12.14 -40.11
CA GLY A 428 37.72 -12.24 -40.54
C GLY A 428 38.02 -11.31 -41.72
N GLY A 429 39.25 -10.78 -41.79
CA GLY A 429 39.81 -10.17 -43.01
C GLY A 429 38.93 -9.16 -43.76
N ALA A 430 38.55 -9.51 -45.00
CA ALA A 430 37.92 -8.60 -45.96
C ALA A 430 36.47 -8.23 -45.59
N LYS A 431 35.68 -9.18 -45.04
CA LYS A 431 34.30 -8.91 -44.61
C LYS A 431 34.25 -7.95 -43.43
N GLN A 432 35.24 -8.01 -42.53
CA GLN A 432 35.35 -7.04 -41.43
C GLN A 432 35.66 -5.64 -41.96
N SER A 433 36.61 -5.54 -42.89
CA SER A 433 36.95 -4.27 -43.55
C SER A 433 35.74 -3.66 -44.27
N LYS A 434 34.91 -4.50 -44.89
CA LYS A 434 33.63 -4.10 -45.50
C LYS A 434 32.64 -3.60 -44.43
N LEU A 435 32.47 -4.32 -43.32
CA LEU A 435 31.58 -3.92 -42.23
C LEU A 435 32.01 -2.57 -41.63
N THR A 436 33.29 -2.40 -41.32
CA THR A 436 33.85 -1.14 -40.80
C THR A 436 33.65 0.01 -41.78
N ARG A 437 33.82 -0.22 -43.09
CA ARG A 437 33.56 0.80 -44.13
C ARG A 437 32.08 1.19 -44.16
N ILE A 438 31.17 0.22 -44.10
CA ILE A 438 29.72 0.49 -44.06
C ILE A 438 29.38 1.31 -42.81
N LEU A 439 29.82 0.89 -41.63
CA LEU A 439 29.58 1.61 -40.37
C LEU A 439 30.18 3.02 -40.36
N GLY A 440 31.36 3.21 -40.96
CA GLY A 440 31.99 4.53 -41.10
C GLY A 440 31.27 5.45 -42.11
N SER A 441 30.60 4.88 -43.12
CA SER A 441 29.83 5.65 -44.11
C SER A 441 28.43 6.04 -43.65
N LEU A 442 27.89 5.36 -42.64
CA LEU A 442 26.57 5.63 -42.09
C LEU A 442 26.63 6.81 -41.11
N PRO A 443 25.62 7.70 -41.08
CA PRO A 443 25.55 8.74 -40.06
C PRO A 443 25.47 8.16 -38.63
N PRO A 444 25.80 8.95 -37.59
CA PRO A 444 25.75 8.49 -36.19
C PRO A 444 24.35 8.04 -35.74
N CYS A 445 23.30 8.59 -36.35
CA CYS A 445 21.88 8.27 -36.08
C CYS A 445 21.22 7.54 -37.26
N ALA A 446 21.96 6.71 -37.98
CA ALA A 446 21.50 6.02 -39.17
C ALA A 446 20.52 4.88 -38.85
N GLY A 447 19.27 4.98 -39.33
CA GLY A 447 18.24 3.94 -39.19
C GLY A 447 17.27 4.15 -38.02
N MET A 448 16.22 3.32 -37.97
CA MET A 448 15.32 3.26 -36.81
C MET A 448 15.97 2.44 -35.69
N ASP A 449 16.31 3.09 -34.58
CA ASP A 449 16.76 2.41 -33.38
C ASP A 449 15.59 1.75 -32.67
N THR A 450 15.49 0.43 -32.76
CA THR A 450 14.43 -0.36 -32.12
C THR A 450 14.72 -0.66 -30.65
N ASP A 451 15.92 -0.34 -30.18
CA ASP A 451 16.41 -0.62 -28.83
C ASP A 451 16.03 0.53 -27.88
N HIS A 452 14.93 0.34 -27.18
CA HIS A 452 14.31 1.39 -26.37
C HIS A 452 13.60 0.81 -25.15
N VAL A 453 13.35 1.66 -24.17
CA VAL A 453 12.57 1.33 -22.97
C VAL A 453 11.10 1.73 -23.22
N PRO A 454 10.17 0.76 -23.38
CA PRO A 454 8.75 1.06 -23.56
C PRO A 454 8.19 1.93 -22.42
N GLY A 455 7.40 2.95 -22.73
CA GLY A 455 6.76 3.82 -21.74
C GLY A 455 7.67 4.88 -21.10
N LEU A 456 9.00 4.74 -21.15
CA LEU A 456 9.94 5.65 -20.47
C LEU A 456 9.81 7.11 -20.92
N ALA A 457 9.73 7.37 -22.22
CA ALA A 457 9.60 8.75 -22.70
C ALA A 457 8.28 9.40 -22.27
N ALA A 458 7.19 8.63 -22.18
CA ALA A 458 5.92 9.14 -21.68
C ALA A 458 6.04 9.49 -20.19
N PHE A 459 6.63 8.58 -19.40
CA PHE A 459 6.88 8.74 -17.98
C PHE A 459 7.75 9.96 -17.66
N ILE A 460 8.91 10.10 -18.30
CA ILE A 460 9.78 11.26 -18.07
C ILE A 460 9.05 12.54 -18.46
N ARG A 461 8.32 12.57 -19.56
CA ARG A 461 7.60 13.78 -20.00
C ARG A 461 6.43 14.17 -19.09
N SER A 462 5.78 13.21 -18.44
CA SER A 462 4.66 13.47 -17.53
C SER A 462 5.12 13.84 -16.12
N HIS A 463 6.30 13.40 -15.69
CA HIS A 463 6.82 13.59 -14.32
C HIS A 463 8.04 14.53 -14.24
N CYS A 464 8.36 15.30 -15.28
CA CYS A 464 9.47 16.25 -15.21
C CYS A 464 9.03 17.59 -14.63
N ASP A 465 9.65 18.01 -13.52
CA ASP A 465 9.45 19.31 -12.86
C ASP A 465 10.48 20.38 -13.27
N SER A 466 11.23 20.12 -14.35
CA SER A 466 12.28 21.00 -14.86
C SER A 466 11.76 22.33 -15.44
N GLU A 467 12.65 23.29 -15.69
CA GLU A 467 12.29 24.57 -16.31
C GLU A 467 11.58 24.38 -17.66
N TRP A 468 10.81 25.38 -18.10
CA TRP A 468 10.05 25.30 -19.36
C TRP A 468 10.91 24.93 -20.57
N VAL A 469 12.15 25.43 -20.63
CA VAL A 469 13.14 25.13 -21.67
C VAL A 469 13.50 23.65 -21.69
N ASP A 470 13.67 23.03 -20.52
CA ASP A 470 13.99 21.61 -20.39
C ASP A 470 12.80 20.73 -20.76
N LYS A 471 11.57 21.12 -20.38
CA LYS A 471 10.34 20.40 -20.77
C LYS A 471 10.14 20.43 -22.29
N GLU A 472 10.39 21.56 -22.92
CA GLU A 472 10.31 21.68 -24.38
C GLU A 472 11.40 20.84 -25.07
N TRP A 473 12.61 20.81 -24.51
CA TRP A 473 13.70 19.97 -25.00
C TRP A 473 13.33 18.48 -24.90
N LEU A 474 12.86 17.99 -23.75
CA LEU A 474 12.48 16.58 -23.52
C LEU A 474 11.30 16.14 -24.42
N ARG A 475 10.41 17.06 -24.82
CA ARG A 475 9.35 16.80 -25.80
C ARG A 475 9.86 16.67 -27.23
N LYS A 476 10.82 17.50 -27.63
CA LYS A 476 11.39 17.51 -28.98
C LYS A 476 12.38 16.37 -29.24
N HIS A 477 12.74 15.63 -28.19
CA HIS A 477 13.80 14.63 -28.22
C HIS A 477 13.31 13.24 -27.82
N ASN A 478 13.80 12.21 -28.51
CA ASN A 478 13.58 10.80 -28.15
C ASN A 478 14.43 10.44 -26.94
N ILE A 479 13.82 10.24 -25.78
CA ILE A 479 14.46 9.98 -24.48
C ILE A 479 14.18 8.55 -23.97
N ASP A 480 13.67 7.69 -24.84
CA ASP A 480 13.42 6.26 -24.64
C ASP A 480 14.51 5.38 -25.28
N ARG A 481 15.31 5.92 -26.21
CA ARG A 481 16.27 5.18 -27.04
C ARG A 481 17.60 4.97 -26.31
N LEU A 482 18.02 3.71 -26.14
CA LEU A 482 19.23 3.39 -25.38
C LEU A 482 20.51 3.86 -26.07
N SER A 483 20.54 3.91 -27.40
CA SER A 483 21.67 4.53 -28.14
C SER A 483 21.89 5.99 -27.75
N ARG A 484 20.81 6.71 -27.44
CA ARG A 484 20.88 8.10 -27.01
C ARG A 484 21.33 8.23 -25.56
N TRP A 485 20.85 7.37 -24.67
CA TRP A 485 21.32 7.33 -23.29
C TRP A 485 22.83 7.05 -23.19
N ARG A 486 23.37 6.18 -24.07
CA ARG A 486 24.82 5.95 -24.16
C ARG A 486 25.62 7.18 -24.63
N ARG A 487 25.07 7.98 -25.55
CA ARG A 487 25.78 9.14 -26.13
C ARG A 487 25.60 10.42 -25.32
N ASP A 488 24.36 10.70 -24.93
CA ASP A 488 23.90 11.98 -24.38
C ASP A 488 23.29 11.80 -22.97
N GLY A 489 23.53 10.67 -22.29
CA GLY A 489 22.89 10.35 -21.01
C GLY A 489 23.06 11.42 -19.94
N ALA A 490 24.26 12.00 -19.81
CA ALA A 490 24.51 13.11 -18.88
C ALA A 490 23.69 14.36 -19.21
N GLU A 491 23.47 14.66 -20.51
CA GLU A 491 22.61 15.76 -20.93
C GLU A 491 21.14 15.44 -20.65
N ILE A 492 20.68 14.20 -20.90
CA ILE A 492 19.31 13.80 -20.61
C ILE A 492 19.05 13.89 -19.10
N LEU A 493 19.96 13.36 -18.27
CA LEU A 493 19.85 13.36 -16.81
C LEU A 493 19.87 14.78 -16.22
N SER A 494 20.64 15.71 -16.80
CA SER A 494 20.68 17.11 -16.34
C SER A 494 19.39 17.86 -16.63
N ARG A 495 18.65 17.45 -17.66
CA ARG A 495 17.33 18.00 -18.03
C ARG A 495 16.18 17.39 -17.22
N ILE A 496 16.41 16.25 -16.57
CA ILE A 496 15.45 15.64 -15.65
C ILE A 496 15.65 16.26 -14.26
N GLY A 497 14.73 17.14 -13.87
CA GLY A 497 14.80 17.85 -12.59
C GLY A 497 14.47 16.98 -11.38
N ASN A 498 13.61 15.98 -11.55
CA ASN A 498 13.13 15.09 -10.49
C ASN A 498 14.15 13.94 -10.23
N PRO A 499 14.65 13.74 -9.00
CA PRO A 499 15.66 12.74 -8.68
C PRO A 499 15.16 11.29 -8.82
N ASP A 500 13.88 11.00 -8.58
CA ASP A 500 13.33 9.65 -8.73
C ASP A 500 13.13 9.26 -10.17
N VAL A 501 12.60 10.19 -10.98
CA VAL A 501 12.52 10.01 -12.43
C VAL A 501 13.91 9.76 -12.99
N ARG A 502 14.93 10.43 -12.43
CA ARG A 502 16.33 10.20 -12.77
C ARG A 502 16.81 8.82 -12.35
N ALA A 503 16.50 8.37 -11.13
CA ALA A 503 16.88 7.06 -10.63
C ALA A 503 16.25 5.93 -11.47
N ILE A 504 14.93 5.97 -11.67
CA ILE A 504 14.19 5.00 -12.50
C ILE A 504 14.71 5.01 -13.94
N ALA A 505 14.87 6.19 -14.54
CA ALA A 505 15.39 6.28 -15.90
C ALA A 505 16.82 5.71 -15.98
N THR A 506 17.68 5.98 -15.01
CA THR A 506 19.04 5.44 -14.96
C THR A 506 19.03 3.92 -14.86
N ASP A 507 18.22 3.36 -13.96
CA ASP A 507 18.10 1.92 -13.73
C ASP A 507 17.62 1.16 -14.99
N LEU A 508 16.64 1.73 -15.70
CA LEU A 508 16.09 1.14 -16.93
C LEU A 508 16.96 1.39 -18.18
N THR A 509 17.92 2.33 -18.13
CA THR A 509 18.67 2.77 -19.33
C THR A 509 20.17 2.53 -19.31
N ASP A 510 20.68 1.88 -18.26
CA ASP A 510 22.10 1.51 -18.17
C ASP A 510 22.55 0.52 -19.28
N GLY A 511 21.59 -0.09 -19.97
CA GLY A 511 21.80 -0.92 -21.14
C GLY A 511 21.98 -2.41 -20.84
N ARG A 512 21.90 -2.84 -19.57
CA ARG A 512 22.03 -4.26 -19.18
C ARG A 512 20.87 -5.12 -19.68
N PHE A 513 19.70 -4.49 -19.91
CA PHE A 513 18.49 -5.15 -20.37
C PHE A 513 18.12 -4.79 -21.81
N TYR A 514 17.49 -5.75 -22.47
CA TYR A 514 16.68 -5.57 -23.68
C TYR A 514 15.23 -5.90 -23.35
N TYR A 515 14.32 -4.96 -23.64
CA TYR A 515 12.90 -5.07 -23.36
C TYR A 515 12.20 -5.73 -24.56
N ALA A 516 12.13 -7.05 -24.54
CA ALA A 516 11.64 -7.85 -25.65
C ALA A 516 10.11 -7.97 -25.59
N LYS A 517 9.45 -7.62 -26.69
CA LYS A 517 8.00 -7.75 -26.80
C LYS A 517 7.62 -9.23 -26.94
N VAL A 518 6.68 -9.72 -26.14
CA VAL A 518 6.17 -11.09 -26.20
C VAL A 518 5.31 -11.25 -27.45
N ALA A 519 5.65 -12.23 -28.28
CA ALA A 519 4.88 -12.58 -29.47
C ALA A 519 3.81 -13.63 -29.16
N SER A 520 4.12 -14.62 -28.32
CA SER A 520 3.17 -15.68 -27.97
C SER A 520 3.57 -16.40 -26.68
N VAL A 521 2.56 -16.94 -25.99
CA VAL A 521 2.70 -17.91 -24.90
C VAL A 521 1.89 -19.15 -25.31
N THR A 522 2.53 -20.31 -25.38
CA THR A 522 1.92 -21.54 -25.92
C THR A 522 2.19 -22.73 -25.02
N GLU A 523 1.26 -23.68 -24.92
CA GLU A 523 1.51 -24.94 -24.22
C GLU A 523 2.65 -25.72 -24.87
N ALA A 524 3.55 -26.25 -24.04
CA ALA A 524 4.73 -27.01 -24.44
C ALA A 524 4.72 -28.45 -23.90
N GLY A 525 3.56 -28.92 -23.41
CA GLY A 525 3.35 -30.28 -22.92
C GLY A 525 4.02 -30.57 -21.57
N VAL A 526 3.96 -31.84 -21.16
CA VAL A 526 4.52 -32.30 -19.89
C VAL A 526 6.01 -32.66 -20.07
N GLN A 527 6.88 -32.02 -19.30
CA GLN A 527 8.34 -32.16 -19.41
C GLN A 527 9.01 -32.15 -18.03
N PRO A 528 10.23 -32.73 -17.90
CA PRO A 528 11.00 -32.64 -16.66
C PRO A 528 11.48 -31.21 -16.43
N VAL A 529 11.28 -30.73 -15.21
CA VAL A 529 11.57 -29.34 -14.85
C VAL A 529 12.56 -29.19 -13.69
N TYR A 530 13.31 -28.10 -13.74
CA TYR A 530 14.47 -27.82 -12.92
C TYR A 530 14.50 -26.37 -12.43
N SER A 531 15.26 -26.12 -11.37
CA SER A 531 15.51 -24.77 -10.85
C SER A 531 16.78 -24.77 -9.99
N LEU A 532 17.38 -23.60 -9.80
CA LEU A 532 18.59 -23.39 -8.98
C LEU A 532 18.29 -22.49 -7.79
N ARG A 533 18.81 -22.82 -6.61
CA ARG A 533 18.92 -21.89 -5.49
C ARG A 533 20.23 -21.13 -5.67
N VAL A 534 20.14 -19.80 -5.64
CA VAL A 534 21.27 -18.90 -5.74
C VAL A 534 21.31 -17.98 -4.53
N ASP A 535 22.50 -17.63 -4.09
CA ASP A 535 22.74 -16.73 -2.96
C ASP A 535 22.84 -15.28 -3.47
N SER A 536 21.68 -14.66 -3.71
CA SER A 536 21.53 -13.24 -4.09
C SER A 536 20.32 -12.63 -3.38
N GLU A 537 20.26 -11.30 -3.25
CA GLU A 537 19.17 -10.60 -2.55
C GLU A 537 17.78 -10.94 -3.10
N ASP A 538 17.68 -11.05 -4.43
CA ASP A 538 16.46 -11.40 -5.14
C ASP A 538 16.46 -12.85 -5.64
N HIS A 539 17.39 -13.70 -5.19
CA HIS A 539 17.52 -15.09 -5.64
C HIS A 539 17.35 -15.31 -7.17
N ALA A 540 17.79 -14.35 -7.98
CA ALA A 540 17.58 -14.34 -9.41
C ALA A 540 18.78 -14.90 -10.18
N PHE A 541 18.51 -15.59 -11.29
CA PHE A 541 19.54 -16.14 -12.17
C PHE A 541 19.11 -16.11 -13.63
N LEU A 542 20.10 -16.13 -14.54
CA LEU A 542 19.86 -16.00 -15.98
C LEU A 542 19.65 -17.36 -16.65
N THR A 543 18.55 -17.49 -17.40
CA THR A 543 18.23 -18.68 -18.22
C THR A 543 17.77 -18.32 -19.64
N ASN A 544 18.50 -18.79 -20.67
CA ASN A 544 18.31 -18.34 -22.06
C ASN A 544 18.33 -16.80 -22.21
N GLY A 545 18.98 -16.09 -21.29
CA GLY A 545 18.98 -14.62 -21.22
C GLY A 545 17.77 -14.00 -20.52
N PHE A 546 16.72 -14.76 -20.20
CA PHE A 546 15.63 -14.32 -19.34
C PHE A 546 16.07 -14.32 -17.87
N VAL A 547 15.47 -13.46 -17.06
CA VAL A 547 15.70 -13.44 -15.60
C VAL A 547 14.67 -14.33 -14.91
N SER A 548 15.12 -15.30 -14.10
CA SER A 548 14.32 -16.26 -13.30
C SER A 548 14.58 -16.07 -11.79
N HIS A 549 13.69 -16.53 -10.90
CA HIS A 549 13.72 -16.27 -9.43
C HIS A 549 13.27 -17.52 -8.60
N ASN A 550 13.56 -17.61 -7.27
CA ASN A 550 13.15 -18.68 -6.30
C ASN A 550 12.64 -18.21 -4.89
N THR A 551 11.81 -19.01 -4.18
CA THR A 551 11.43 -18.82 -2.74
C THR A 551 11.49 -20.12 -1.90
N GLU A 552 11.86 -19.99 -0.62
CA GLU A 552 11.97 -21.08 0.35
C GLU A 552 11.42 -20.70 1.74
N ALA A 553 11.03 -21.67 2.55
CA ALA A 553 10.44 -21.48 3.86
C ALA A 553 10.81 -22.59 4.86
N ARG A 554 10.80 -22.27 6.15
CA ARG A 554 10.84 -23.21 7.28
C ARG A 554 10.02 -22.66 8.45
N LEU A 555 9.83 -23.44 9.51
CA LEU A 555 9.17 -22.94 10.72
C LEU A 555 10.07 -21.94 11.47
N THR A 556 9.48 -20.91 12.07
CA THR A 556 10.22 -20.08 13.04
C THR A 556 10.44 -20.83 14.36
N PRO A 557 11.44 -20.45 15.17
CA PRO A 557 11.58 -20.99 16.53
C PRO A 557 10.34 -20.83 17.40
N LEU A 558 9.59 -19.73 17.25
CA LEU A 558 8.34 -19.52 17.98
C LEU A 558 7.21 -20.45 17.50
N ALA A 559 7.13 -20.75 16.20
CA ALA A 559 6.14 -21.70 15.70
C ALA A 559 6.35 -23.12 16.25
N MET A 560 7.59 -23.48 16.60
CA MET A 560 7.86 -24.75 17.29
C MET A 560 7.19 -24.84 18.66
N GLU A 561 7.04 -23.72 19.38
CA GLU A 561 6.30 -23.68 20.65
C GLU A 561 4.79 -23.90 20.44
N MET A 562 4.27 -23.69 19.23
CA MET A 562 2.88 -24.07 18.92
C MET A 562 2.68 -25.57 18.82
N LEU A 563 3.72 -26.29 18.37
CA LEU A 563 3.70 -27.73 18.06
C LEU A 563 4.38 -28.58 19.15
N ARG A 564 4.92 -27.94 20.18
CA ARG A 564 5.67 -28.58 21.26
C ARG A 564 4.79 -29.63 21.95
N GLU A 565 5.33 -30.84 22.08
CA GLU A 565 4.69 -31.98 22.78
C GLU A 565 3.38 -32.48 22.12
N ILE A 566 3.19 -32.20 20.82
CA ILE A 566 2.00 -32.68 20.08
C ILE A 566 1.95 -34.22 19.98
N ASP A 567 3.11 -34.89 20.00
CA ASP A 567 3.25 -36.35 19.92
C ASP A 567 2.98 -37.05 21.28
N GLU A 568 2.64 -36.30 22.34
CA GLU A 568 2.38 -36.81 23.69
C GLU A 568 0.87 -36.86 24.03
N GLU A 569 0.01 -37.09 23.03
CA GLU A 569 -1.45 -37.15 23.17
C GLU A 569 -2.06 -35.90 23.84
N THR A 570 -1.43 -34.73 23.64
CA THR A 570 -1.83 -33.45 24.24
C THR A 570 -3.04 -32.81 23.58
N VAL A 571 -3.38 -33.23 22.36
CA VAL A 571 -4.54 -32.77 21.58
C VAL A 571 -5.18 -33.93 20.83
N ASP A 572 -6.43 -33.76 20.42
CA ASP A 572 -7.16 -34.78 19.67
C ASP A 572 -6.82 -34.73 18.19
N PHE A 573 -6.72 -35.91 17.59
CA PHE A 573 -6.52 -36.11 16.17
C PHE A 573 -7.78 -36.67 15.52
N ILE A 574 -8.04 -36.22 14.30
CA ILE A 574 -9.13 -36.73 13.45
C ILE A 574 -8.55 -37.22 12.12
N PRO A 575 -9.18 -38.20 11.46
CA PRO A 575 -8.82 -38.53 10.09
C PRO A 575 -8.91 -37.30 9.19
N ASN A 576 -7.96 -37.15 8.28
CA ASN A 576 -7.99 -36.13 7.25
C ASN A 576 -9.15 -36.36 6.25
N TYR A 577 -9.23 -35.53 5.21
CA TYR A 577 -10.32 -35.55 4.23
C TYR A 577 -10.46 -36.88 3.44
N ASP A 578 -9.41 -37.68 3.30
CA ASP A 578 -9.42 -38.97 2.59
C ASP A 578 -9.25 -40.20 3.52
N GLY A 579 -9.11 -39.97 4.82
CA GLY A 579 -8.95 -40.99 5.86
C GLY A 579 -7.58 -41.69 5.91
N ARG A 580 -6.58 -41.26 5.13
CA ARG A 580 -5.26 -41.92 5.07
C ARG A 580 -4.31 -41.50 6.17
N VAL A 581 -4.37 -40.23 6.59
CA VAL A 581 -3.54 -39.67 7.65
C VAL A 581 -4.40 -39.00 8.72
N GLN A 582 -3.81 -38.76 9.88
CA GLN A 582 -4.47 -38.05 10.98
C GLN A 582 -4.04 -36.58 10.98
N GLU A 583 -4.95 -35.68 11.32
CA GLU A 583 -4.66 -34.24 11.51
C GLU A 583 -5.14 -33.76 12.89
N PRO A 584 -4.43 -32.82 13.53
CA PRO A 584 -4.82 -32.31 14.83
C PRO A 584 -6.04 -31.38 14.74
N THR A 585 -6.98 -31.53 15.68
CA THR A 585 -8.15 -30.65 15.80
C THR A 585 -7.81 -29.25 16.29
N VAL A 586 -6.74 -29.13 17.07
CA VAL A 586 -6.18 -27.91 17.68
C VAL A 586 -4.68 -28.15 17.93
N LEU A 587 -3.86 -27.10 17.98
CA LEU A 587 -2.45 -27.24 18.40
C LEU A 587 -2.28 -27.02 19.93
N PRO A 588 -1.25 -27.62 20.56
CA PRO A 588 -0.92 -27.33 21.95
C PRO A 588 -0.74 -25.83 22.24
N SER A 589 -0.15 -25.08 21.29
CA SER A 589 -0.10 -23.60 21.28
C SER A 589 0.39 -22.98 22.60
N ARG A 590 1.68 -23.13 22.94
CA ARG A 590 2.23 -22.69 24.24
C ARG A 590 2.31 -21.19 24.49
N PHE A 591 1.82 -20.38 23.55
CA PHE A 591 1.61 -18.96 23.73
C PHE A 591 0.22 -18.56 23.16
N PRO A 592 -0.38 -17.45 23.63
CA PRO A 592 -1.72 -17.02 23.24
C PRO A 592 -1.76 -16.41 21.81
N ASN A 593 -1.56 -17.26 20.80
CA ASN A 593 -1.39 -16.86 19.40
C ASN A 593 -2.59 -16.08 18.82
N LEU A 594 -3.83 -16.42 19.19
CA LEU A 594 -5.03 -15.73 18.70
C LEU A 594 -4.96 -14.22 18.93
N LEU A 595 -4.55 -13.81 20.13
CA LEU A 595 -4.42 -12.40 20.50
C LEU A 595 -3.06 -11.83 20.08
N ALA A 596 -1.99 -12.61 20.14
CA ALA A 596 -0.65 -12.15 19.79
C ALA A 596 -0.55 -11.73 18.31
N ASN A 597 -1.09 -12.55 17.41
CA ASN A 597 -1.05 -12.32 15.96
C ASN A 597 -2.35 -11.76 15.38
N GLY A 598 -3.47 -11.90 16.10
CA GLY A 598 -4.78 -11.55 15.57
C GLY A 598 -5.28 -12.53 14.50
N SER A 599 -6.48 -12.28 13.99
CA SER A 599 -7.05 -13.09 12.92
C SER A 599 -8.15 -12.31 12.18
N GLY A 600 -8.12 -12.34 10.84
CA GLY A 600 -9.15 -11.72 10.01
C GLY A 600 -9.76 -12.75 9.07
N GLY A 601 -11.09 -12.78 8.94
CA GLY A 601 -11.79 -13.75 8.08
C GLY A 601 -13.23 -13.37 7.78
N ILE A 602 -13.66 -13.60 6.54
CA ILE A 602 -15.05 -13.44 6.10
C ILE A 602 -15.64 -14.84 5.95
N ALA A 603 -16.73 -15.11 6.66
CA ALA A 603 -17.47 -16.36 6.59
C ALA A 603 -18.87 -16.12 6.00
N VAL A 604 -19.75 -17.14 6.03
CA VAL A 604 -21.13 -17.01 5.54
C VAL A 604 -21.97 -16.26 6.58
N GLY A 605 -22.35 -15.01 6.27
CA GLY A 605 -23.21 -14.19 7.14
C GLY A 605 -22.54 -13.60 8.39
N MET A 606 -21.23 -13.82 8.57
CA MET A 606 -20.44 -13.29 9.69
C MET A 606 -18.99 -13.03 9.27
N ALA A 607 -18.28 -12.24 10.06
CA ALA A 607 -16.85 -11.99 9.87
C ALA A 607 -16.15 -11.96 11.23
N THR A 608 -14.83 -12.10 11.23
CA THR A 608 -13.95 -11.91 12.39
C THR A 608 -12.82 -10.97 11.99
N ASN A 609 -12.42 -10.12 12.93
CA ASN A 609 -11.30 -9.20 12.76
C ASN A 609 -10.71 -8.87 14.13
N ILE A 610 -9.84 -9.74 14.62
CA ILE A 610 -9.15 -9.66 15.90
C ILE A 610 -7.80 -8.96 15.69
N PRO A 611 -7.51 -7.85 16.39
CA PRO A 611 -6.24 -7.16 16.26
C PRO A 611 -5.09 -7.91 16.99
N PRO A 612 -3.83 -7.76 16.54
CA PRO A 612 -2.65 -8.29 17.23
C PRO A 612 -2.33 -7.54 18.52
N HIS A 613 -1.62 -8.17 19.45
CA HIS A 613 -1.25 -7.63 20.77
C HIS A 613 0.20 -7.99 21.15
N ASN A 614 0.74 -7.28 22.14
CA ASN A 614 2.09 -7.53 22.64
C ASN A 614 2.13 -8.79 23.53
N LEU A 615 3.14 -9.65 23.35
CA LEU A 615 3.25 -10.96 23.99
C LEU A 615 3.58 -10.84 25.48
N ARG A 616 4.37 -9.82 25.88
CA ARG A 616 4.68 -9.57 27.30
C ARG A 616 3.42 -9.14 28.05
N GLU A 617 2.63 -8.24 27.47
CA GLU A 617 1.36 -7.81 28.07
C GLU A 617 0.33 -8.94 28.16
N LEU A 618 0.24 -9.78 27.12
CA LEU A 618 -0.61 -10.97 27.16
C LEU A 618 -0.15 -11.97 28.22
N ALA A 619 1.17 -12.18 28.36
CA ALA A 619 1.72 -13.08 29.36
C ALA A 619 1.44 -12.57 30.79
N GLU A 620 1.61 -11.27 31.05
CA GLU A 620 1.24 -10.67 32.34
C GLU A 620 -0.24 -10.90 32.69
N ALA A 621 -1.13 -10.79 31.69
CA ALA A 621 -2.55 -11.08 31.87
C ALA A 621 -2.81 -12.57 32.16
N VAL A 622 -2.12 -13.48 31.46
CA VAL A 622 -2.19 -14.93 31.71
C VAL A 622 -1.66 -15.29 33.09
N PHE A 623 -0.51 -14.73 33.51
CA PHE A 623 0.06 -14.95 34.83
C PHE A 623 -0.90 -14.52 35.94
N TRP A 624 -1.55 -13.37 35.77
CA TRP A 624 -2.55 -12.93 36.72
C TRP A 624 -3.75 -13.88 36.79
N CYS A 625 -4.23 -14.38 35.64
CA CYS A 625 -5.33 -15.35 35.59
C CYS A 625 -4.95 -16.70 36.21
N LEU A 626 -3.67 -17.12 36.12
CA LEU A 626 -3.18 -18.34 36.76
C LEU A 626 -3.08 -18.16 38.29
N GLU A 627 -2.64 -17.00 38.76
CA GLU A 627 -2.54 -16.68 40.19
C GLU A 627 -3.92 -16.46 40.83
N ASN A 628 -4.89 -15.95 40.06
CA ASN A 628 -6.24 -15.62 40.50
C ASN A 628 -7.29 -16.45 39.74
N TYR A 629 -7.06 -17.75 39.64
CA TYR A 629 -7.86 -18.66 38.80
C TYR A 629 -9.37 -18.66 39.13
N ASP A 630 -9.72 -18.48 40.41
CA ASP A 630 -11.10 -18.46 40.90
C ASP A 630 -11.74 -17.06 40.88
N ALA A 631 -11.07 -16.05 40.30
CA ALA A 631 -11.63 -14.71 40.17
C ALA A 631 -12.89 -14.72 39.29
N ASP A 632 -13.83 -13.84 39.62
CA ASP A 632 -15.02 -13.65 38.79
C ASP A 632 -14.68 -12.96 37.45
N GLU A 633 -15.65 -12.99 36.54
CA GLU A 633 -15.44 -12.46 35.19
C GLU A 633 -15.16 -10.94 35.18
N GLU A 634 -15.80 -10.18 36.08
CA GLU A 634 -15.62 -8.73 36.13
C GLU A 634 -14.24 -8.34 36.67
N ALA A 635 -13.78 -8.99 37.74
CA ALA A 635 -12.43 -8.80 38.27
C ALA A 635 -11.37 -9.22 37.24
N THR A 636 -11.60 -10.34 36.54
CA THR A 636 -10.70 -10.81 35.49
C THR A 636 -10.63 -9.80 34.34
N LEU A 637 -11.75 -9.29 33.86
CA LEU A 637 -11.79 -8.28 32.81
C LEU A 637 -11.05 -7.00 33.22
N ALA A 638 -11.28 -6.51 34.44
CA ALA A 638 -10.59 -5.33 34.94
C ALA A 638 -9.06 -5.53 34.99
N ALA A 639 -8.60 -6.66 35.53
CA ALA A 639 -7.18 -6.97 35.65
C ALA A 639 -6.49 -7.22 34.30
N VAL A 640 -7.18 -7.87 33.36
CA VAL A 640 -6.68 -8.10 32.00
C VAL A 640 -6.60 -6.78 31.24
N MET A 641 -7.60 -5.89 31.34
CA MET A 641 -7.57 -4.56 30.71
C MET A 641 -6.49 -3.63 31.28
N GLU A 642 -6.14 -3.80 32.56
CA GLU A 642 -5.03 -3.06 33.18
C GLU A 642 -3.67 -3.43 32.58
N ARG A 643 -3.46 -4.70 32.24
CA ARG A 643 -2.20 -5.25 31.72
C ARG A 643 -2.09 -5.14 30.21
N VAL A 644 -3.17 -5.48 29.50
CA VAL A 644 -3.25 -5.40 28.04
C VAL A 644 -3.71 -4.00 27.63
N LYS A 645 -2.75 -3.13 27.36
CA LYS A 645 -2.98 -1.69 27.13
C LYS A 645 -3.83 -1.41 25.89
N GLY A 646 -3.68 -2.25 24.87
CA GLY A 646 -4.26 -2.05 23.55
C GLY A 646 -3.67 -2.98 22.50
N PRO A 647 -4.21 -2.97 21.27
CA PRO A 647 -3.55 -3.60 20.14
C PRO A 647 -2.10 -3.17 19.96
N ASP A 648 -1.30 -4.05 19.38
CA ASP A 648 0.08 -3.78 19.01
C ASP A 648 0.31 -4.28 17.58
N PHE A 649 0.31 -3.36 16.63
CA PHE A 649 0.39 -3.68 15.22
C PHE A 649 1.84 -3.91 14.77
N PRO A 650 2.08 -4.83 13.82
CA PRO A 650 3.42 -5.06 13.27
C PRO A 650 4.02 -3.82 12.59
N THR A 651 3.17 -2.95 12.05
CA THR A 651 3.53 -1.70 11.34
C THR A 651 3.71 -0.49 12.27
N SER A 652 3.77 -0.71 13.59
CA SER A 652 3.86 0.35 14.59
C SER A 652 2.62 1.28 14.55
N GLY A 653 2.78 2.54 14.14
CA GLY A 653 1.72 3.53 14.06
C GLY A 653 1.25 4.05 15.42
N LEU A 654 0.22 4.90 15.36
CA LEU A 654 -0.43 5.50 16.52
C LEU A 654 -1.87 5.00 16.63
N ILE A 655 -2.33 4.73 17.86
CA ILE A 655 -3.76 4.59 18.18
C ILE A 655 -4.24 5.87 18.83
N VAL A 656 -5.35 6.42 18.33
CA VAL A 656 -5.91 7.69 18.79
C VAL A 656 -7.10 7.44 19.72
N GLY A 657 -6.88 7.65 21.02
CA GLY A 657 -7.87 7.42 22.08
C GLY A 657 -8.00 5.96 22.51
N SER A 658 -8.58 5.76 23.69
CA SER A 658 -8.74 4.43 24.31
C SER A 658 -10.17 3.90 24.30
N GLN A 659 -11.17 4.71 23.92
CA GLN A 659 -12.58 4.30 23.95
C GLN A 659 -12.85 3.10 23.03
N GLY A 660 -12.36 3.15 21.79
CA GLY A 660 -12.53 2.06 20.83
C GLY A 660 -11.89 0.73 21.28
N ILE A 661 -10.77 0.81 22.03
CA ILE A 661 -10.11 -0.35 22.64
C ILE A 661 -10.99 -0.91 23.76
N SER A 662 -11.47 -0.04 24.66
CA SER A 662 -12.34 -0.40 25.78
C SER A 662 -13.62 -1.09 25.29
N ASP A 663 -14.28 -0.54 24.26
CA ASP A 663 -15.49 -1.12 23.67
C ASP A 663 -15.20 -2.51 23.08
N ALA A 664 -14.10 -2.66 22.35
CA ALA A 664 -13.68 -3.93 21.77
C ALA A 664 -13.42 -4.99 22.84
N TYR A 665 -12.78 -4.64 23.96
CA TYR A 665 -12.46 -5.58 25.02
C TYR A 665 -13.67 -5.96 25.87
N LYS A 666 -14.58 -5.01 26.15
CA LYS A 666 -15.77 -5.24 26.98
C LYS A 666 -16.92 -5.91 26.23
N THR A 667 -17.03 -5.71 24.93
CA THR A 667 -18.18 -6.20 24.15
C THR A 667 -17.79 -7.18 23.04
N GLY A 668 -16.49 -7.32 22.77
CA GLY A 668 -15.98 -8.03 21.60
C GLY A 668 -16.09 -7.23 20.29
N ARG A 669 -16.60 -5.99 20.30
CA ARG A 669 -16.71 -5.14 19.11
C ARG A 669 -16.31 -3.70 19.41
N GLY A 670 -15.53 -3.09 18.53
CA GLY A 670 -15.10 -1.71 18.69
C GLY A 670 -14.45 -1.14 17.43
N SER A 671 -14.35 0.17 17.35
CA SER A 671 -13.68 0.86 16.25
C SER A 671 -12.43 1.56 16.77
N ILE A 672 -11.26 1.05 16.40
CA ILE A 672 -9.97 1.51 16.91
C ILE A 672 -9.35 2.43 15.86
N ARG A 673 -9.24 3.72 16.17
CA ARG A 673 -8.68 4.71 15.24
C ARG A 673 -7.16 4.57 15.20
N MET A 674 -6.63 4.31 14.01
CA MET A 674 -5.20 4.22 13.72
C MET A 674 -4.76 5.44 12.93
N ARG A 675 -3.58 5.96 13.23
CA ARG A 675 -2.99 7.14 12.59
C ARG A 675 -1.52 6.85 12.27
N GLY A 676 -1.07 7.26 11.08
CA GLY A 676 0.34 7.21 10.69
C GLY A 676 1.17 8.23 11.47
N VAL A 677 2.49 8.02 11.49
CA VAL A 677 3.43 8.94 12.14
C VAL A 677 3.96 9.90 11.10
N VAL A 678 3.87 11.19 11.42
CA VAL A 678 4.31 12.27 10.53
C VAL A 678 5.21 13.23 11.28
N GLU A 679 6.36 13.52 10.70
CA GLU A 679 7.31 14.53 11.16
C GLU A 679 7.30 15.73 10.21
N VAL A 680 7.53 16.92 10.74
CA VAL A 680 7.64 18.14 9.95
C VAL A 680 9.12 18.47 9.82
N GLU A 681 9.64 18.43 8.59
CA GLU A 681 11.01 18.80 8.26
C GLU A 681 11.05 20.11 7.47
N GLU A 682 12.13 20.86 7.61
CA GLU A 682 12.39 22.07 6.83
C GLU A 682 13.72 21.92 6.09
N ASP A 683 13.68 22.02 4.75
CA ASP A 683 14.90 21.96 3.93
C ASP A 683 15.73 23.25 4.11
N SER A 684 17.03 23.15 3.83
CA SER A 684 18.03 24.22 3.70
C SER A 684 17.58 25.46 2.90
N ARG A 685 16.55 25.31 2.04
CA ARG A 685 15.93 26.37 1.23
C ARG A 685 14.68 27.00 1.86
N GLY A 686 14.34 26.66 3.10
CA GLY A 686 13.18 27.17 3.85
C GLY A 686 11.84 26.63 3.33
N ARG A 687 11.81 25.42 2.75
CA ARG A 687 10.57 24.73 2.36
C ARG A 687 10.21 23.70 3.42
N THR A 688 8.96 23.73 3.88
CA THR A 688 8.43 22.75 4.83
C THR A 688 7.92 21.51 4.09
N SER A 689 8.24 20.33 4.60
CA SER A 689 7.77 19.03 4.12
C SER A 689 7.20 18.21 5.26
N LEU A 690 6.16 17.41 4.98
CA LEU A 690 5.65 16.39 5.90
C LEU A 690 6.29 15.06 5.53
N VAL A 691 6.98 14.43 6.47
CA VAL A 691 7.61 13.14 6.30
C VAL A 691 6.81 12.09 7.05
N ILE A 692 6.21 11.16 6.33
CA ILE A 692 5.45 10.05 6.89
C ILE A 692 6.41 8.88 7.07
N THR A 693 6.61 8.44 8.31
CA THR A 693 7.57 7.38 8.68
C THR A 693 6.89 6.06 9.03
N GLU A 694 5.61 6.08 9.38
CA GLU A 694 4.82 4.89 9.72
C GLU A 694 3.39 5.04 9.17
N LEU A 695 2.82 3.97 8.61
CA LEU A 695 1.44 3.92 8.13
C LEU A 695 0.55 3.04 9.02
N PRO A 696 -0.77 3.29 9.05
CA PRO A 696 -1.71 2.40 9.74
C PRO A 696 -1.66 0.95 9.24
N TYR A 697 -1.99 0.02 10.11
CA TYR A 697 -2.00 -1.42 9.79
C TYR A 697 -2.92 -1.74 8.60
N GLN A 698 -2.45 -2.63 7.72
CA GLN A 698 -3.10 -3.05 6.46
C GLN A 698 -3.26 -1.96 5.38
N VAL A 699 -2.63 -0.79 5.56
CA VAL A 699 -2.55 0.23 4.49
C VAL A 699 -1.34 -0.07 3.60
N ASN A 700 -1.60 -0.24 2.31
CA ASN A 700 -0.56 -0.39 1.29
C ASN A 700 -0.03 1.00 0.88
N HIS A 701 1.28 1.20 0.98
CA HIS A 701 1.91 2.52 0.76
C HIS A 701 1.76 3.03 -0.68
N ASP A 702 1.92 2.17 -1.70
CA ASP A 702 1.78 2.56 -3.11
C ASP A 702 0.36 3.05 -3.44
N ASN A 703 -0.65 2.33 -2.97
CA ASN A 703 -2.06 2.69 -3.16
C ASN A 703 -2.40 3.98 -2.39
N PHE A 704 -1.81 4.16 -1.22
CA PHE A 704 -1.94 5.37 -0.41
C PHE A 704 -1.37 6.60 -1.14
N ILE A 705 -0.15 6.51 -1.68
CA ILE A 705 0.49 7.58 -2.46
C ILE A 705 -0.32 7.90 -3.71
N THR A 706 -0.75 6.87 -4.44
CA THR A 706 -1.57 7.01 -5.65
C THR A 706 -2.87 7.75 -5.35
N SER A 707 -3.56 7.38 -4.26
CA SER A 707 -4.80 8.04 -3.83
C SER A 707 -4.58 9.51 -3.48
N ILE A 708 -3.48 9.87 -2.82
CA ILE A 708 -3.15 11.27 -2.53
C ILE A 708 -2.92 12.04 -3.83
N ALA A 709 -2.13 11.50 -4.77
CA ALA A 709 -1.84 12.14 -6.04
C ALA A 709 -3.12 12.42 -6.85
N GLU A 710 -4.07 11.47 -6.88
CA GLU A 710 -5.38 11.64 -7.51
C GLU A 710 -6.20 12.74 -6.83
N GLN A 711 -6.25 12.75 -5.49
CA GLN A 711 -7.01 13.75 -4.73
C GLN A 711 -6.43 15.17 -4.85
N VAL A 712 -5.11 15.31 -5.00
CA VAL A 712 -4.45 16.59 -5.29
C VAL A 712 -4.79 17.05 -6.72
N ARG A 713 -4.74 16.15 -7.70
CA ARG A 713 -5.12 16.44 -9.10
C ARG A 713 -6.58 16.87 -9.23
N ASP A 714 -7.47 16.22 -8.50
CA ASP A 714 -8.91 16.50 -8.50
C ASP A 714 -9.29 17.74 -7.65
N GLY A 715 -8.30 18.40 -7.02
CA GLY A 715 -8.48 19.61 -6.23
C GLY A 715 -9.14 19.40 -4.86
N ARG A 716 -9.27 18.15 -4.40
CA ARG A 716 -9.82 17.80 -3.07
C ARG A 716 -8.82 18.06 -1.94
N LEU A 717 -7.54 17.80 -2.20
CA LEU A 717 -6.44 18.13 -1.30
C LEU A 717 -5.68 19.35 -1.83
N ALA A 718 -5.68 20.44 -1.06
CA ALA A 718 -4.96 21.67 -1.36
C ALA A 718 -3.68 21.79 -0.52
N GLY A 719 -2.73 22.60 -1.01
CA GLY A 719 -1.50 22.92 -0.28
C GLY A 719 -0.33 21.94 -0.47
N ILE A 720 -0.51 20.83 -1.19
CA ILE A 720 0.56 19.88 -1.53
C ILE A 720 1.17 20.26 -2.89
N SER A 721 2.50 20.33 -2.97
CA SER A 721 3.23 20.58 -4.23
C SER A 721 3.69 19.29 -4.90
N ASN A 722 4.23 18.35 -4.12
CA ASN A 722 4.75 17.08 -4.58
C ASN A 722 4.57 16.00 -3.51
N ILE A 723 4.53 14.73 -3.91
CA ILE A 723 4.59 13.56 -3.01
C ILE A 723 5.60 12.58 -3.58
N GLU A 724 6.50 12.09 -2.73
CA GLU A 724 7.66 11.29 -3.11
C GLU A 724 7.81 10.10 -2.16
N ASP A 725 8.10 8.90 -2.68
CA ASP A 725 8.43 7.74 -1.84
C ASP A 725 9.95 7.56 -1.81
N GLN A 726 10.56 7.89 -0.68
CA GLN A 726 11.99 7.74 -0.41
C GLN A 726 12.28 6.53 0.48
N SER A 727 11.36 5.56 0.52
CA SER A 727 11.51 4.36 1.32
C SER A 727 12.68 3.49 0.82
N SER A 728 13.47 2.97 1.75
CA SER A 728 14.57 2.04 1.46
C SER A 728 14.82 1.13 2.64
N ASP A 729 15.46 -0.02 2.41
CA ASP A 729 15.75 -0.99 3.49
C ASP A 729 16.61 -0.41 4.63
N ARG A 730 17.39 0.64 4.36
CA ARG A 730 18.22 1.32 5.38
C ARG A 730 17.49 2.40 6.17
N VAL A 731 16.54 3.09 5.55
CA VAL A 731 15.84 4.24 6.13
C VAL A 731 14.48 3.84 6.69
N GLY A 732 13.93 2.70 6.25
CA GLY A 732 12.55 2.30 6.51
C GLY A 732 11.58 3.02 5.57
N LEU A 733 10.31 3.04 5.96
CA LEU A 733 9.27 3.76 5.24
C LEU A 733 9.50 5.28 5.39
N ARG A 734 9.57 5.99 4.27
CA ARG A 734 9.76 7.45 4.26
C ARG A 734 9.06 8.07 3.06
N ILE A 735 7.83 8.53 3.27
CA ILE A 735 7.04 9.22 2.24
C ILE A 735 7.10 10.72 2.51
N VAL A 736 7.64 11.50 1.58
CA VAL A 736 7.82 12.94 1.70
C VAL A 736 6.73 13.66 0.94
N VAL A 737 5.93 14.46 1.64
CA VAL A 737 4.90 15.35 1.08
C VAL A 737 5.40 16.78 1.15
N GLU A 738 5.78 17.34 0.01
CA GLU A 738 6.20 18.73 -0.08
C GLU A 738 5.00 19.69 -0.03
N ILE A 739 5.13 20.75 0.76
CA ILE A 739 4.07 21.74 0.96
C ILE A 739 4.33 22.98 0.09
N LYS A 740 3.25 23.59 -0.45
CA LYS A 740 3.33 24.86 -1.17
C LYS A 740 3.77 25.99 -0.24
N ARG A 741 4.50 26.99 -0.76
CA ARG A 741 5.09 28.09 0.04
C ARG A 741 4.09 28.90 0.88
N ASP A 742 2.83 28.95 0.47
CA ASP A 742 1.73 29.67 1.10
C ASP A 742 0.83 28.78 1.97
N ALA A 743 1.08 27.46 2.00
CA ALA A 743 0.24 26.51 2.72
C ALA A 743 0.80 26.19 4.12
N VAL A 744 -0.09 26.13 5.11
CA VAL A 744 0.25 25.82 6.49
C VAL A 744 0.34 24.31 6.67
N ALA A 745 1.51 23.81 7.08
CA ALA A 745 1.79 22.37 7.23
C ALA A 745 0.75 21.62 8.08
N LYS A 746 0.31 22.22 9.18
CA LYS A 746 -0.69 21.64 10.10
C LYS A 746 -2.06 21.48 9.46
N VAL A 747 -2.48 22.41 8.59
CA VAL A 747 -3.75 22.35 7.86
C VAL A 747 -3.70 21.24 6.81
N VAL A 748 -2.59 21.14 6.07
CA VAL A 748 -2.36 20.07 5.09
C VAL A 748 -2.37 18.71 5.78
N LEU A 749 -1.68 18.57 6.92
CA LEU A 749 -1.65 17.33 7.71
C LEU A 749 -3.05 16.91 8.20
N ASN A 750 -3.84 17.86 8.72
CA ASN A 750 -5.22 17.57 9.14
C ASN A 750 -6.10 17.14 7.96
N ASN A 751 -5.94 17.75 6.79
CA ASN A 751 -6.64 17.34 5.58
C ASN A 751 -6.21 15.95 5.12
N LEU A 752 -4.91 15.61 5.22
CA LEU A 752 -4.42 14.27 4.97
C LEU A 752 -5.09 13.26 5.91
N TYR A 753 -5.15 13.52 7.22
CA TYR A 753 -5.85 12.63 8.16
C TYR A 753 -7.36 12.48 7.86
N LYS A 754 -8.04 13.52 7.36
CA LYS A 754 -9.49 13.47 7.09
C LYS A 754 -9.84 12.75 5.78
N HIS A 755 -9.00 12.89 4.75
CA HIS A 755 -9.34 12.49 3.38
C HIS A 755 -8.53 11.30 2.85
N THR A 756 -7.52 10.84 3.58
CA THR A 756 -6.62 9.77 3.14
C THR A 756 -6.57 8.64 4.17
N GLN A 757 -6.00 7.50 3.79
CA GLN A 757 -5.80 6.37 4.70
C GLN A 757 -4.67 6.59 5.72
N LEU A 758 -4.08 7.79 5.78
CA LEU A 758 -3.12 8.18 6.82
C LEU A 758 -3.75 8.12 8.21
N GLN A 759 -5.08 8.31 8.29
CA GLN A 759 -5.86 7.94 9.46
C GLN A 759 -7.02 7.04 9.01
N THR A 760 -7.13 5.87 9.62
CA THR A 760 -8.18 4.90 9.31
C THR A 760 -8.69 4.27 10.60
N SER A 761 -9.74 3.46 10.54
CA SER A 761 -10.28 2.75 11.71
C SER A 761 -10.22 1.25 11.50
N PHE A 762 -9.64 0.54 12.47
CA PHE A 762 -9.71 -0.90 12.55
C PHE A 762 -11.02 -1.30 13.23
N GLY A 763 -11.95 -1.88 12.48
CA GLY A 763 -13.19 -2.44 13.01
C GLY A 763 -12.91 -3.78 13.70
N ALA A 764 -12.67 -3.76 15.01
CA ALA A 764 -12.44 -4.95 15.81
C ALA A 764 -13.74 -5.74 15.98
N ASN A 765 -13.69 -7.04 15.68
CA ASN A 765 -14.77 -7.99 15.87
C ASN A 765 -14.20 -9.32 16.36
N MET A 766 -14.27 -9.51 17.67
CA MET A 766 -13.61 -10.56 18.45
C MET A 766 -14.39 -11.88 18.40
N LEU A 767 -14.60 -12.39 17.19
CA LEU A 767 -15.39 -13.60 16.93
C LEU A 767 -14.48 -14.81 16.68
N SER A 768 -14.67 -15.86 17.46
CA SER A 768 -13.88 -17.11 17.37
C SER A 768 -14.76 -18.34 17.57
N ILE A 769 -14.25 -19.52 17.22
CA ILE A 769 -14.93 -20.79 17.48
C ILE A 769 -14.64 -21.24 18.91
N VAL A 770 -15.70 -21.55 19.66
CA VAL A 770 -15.67 -22.18 20.98
C VAL A 770 -16.53 -23.43 20.92
N ASP A 771 -15.95 -24.60 21.16
CA ASP A 771 -16.63 -25.90 21.11
C ASP A 771 -17.42 -26.14 19.81
N GLY A 772 -16.84 -25.75 18.67
CA GLY A 772 -17.47 -25.87 17.34
C GLY A 772 -18.53 -24.82 17.02
N VAL A 773 -18.77 -23.83 17.90
CA VAL A 773 -19.77 -22.77 17.71
C VAL A 773 -19.11 -21.40 17.63
N PRO A 774 -19.44 -20.55 16.63
CA PRO A 774 -18.93 -19.19 16.55
C PRO A 774 -19.53 -18.33 17.67
N ARG A 775 -18.66 -17.70 18.48
CA ARG A 775 -19.05 -16.79 19.56
C ARG A 775 -18.25 -15.50 19.50
N THR A 776 -18.92 -14.39 19.78
CA THR A 776 -18.24 -13.11 20.06
C THR A 776 -17.78 -13.13 21.51
N LEU A 777 -16.49 -12.92 21.74
CA LEU A 777 -15.87 -13.03 23.06
C LEU A 777 -15.32 -11.69 23.52
N ARG A 778 -15.35 -11.47 24.83
CA ARG A 778 -14.58 -10.40 25.49
C ARG A 778 -13.10 -10.79 25.61
N LEU A 779 -12.26 -9.82 25.95
CA LEU A 779 -10.83 -10.04 26.11
C LEU A 779 -10.51 -11.03 27.25
N ASP A 780 -11.17 -10.91 28.40
CA ASP A 780 -11.02 -11.83 29.54
C ASP A 780 -11.36 -13.27 29.15
N GLN A 781 -12.46 -13.46 28.42
CA GLN A 781 -12.93 -14.78 28.00
C GLN A 781 -11.90 -15.46 27.09
N MET A 782 -11.30 -14.73 26.14
CA MET A 782 -10.25 -15.30 25.28
C MET A 782 -9.02 -15.75 26.09
N ILE A 783 -8.59 -14.96 27.08
CA ILE A 783 -7.47 -15.33 27.96
C ILE A 783 -7.83 -16.56 28.81
N ARG A 784 -9.05 -16.62 29.36
CA ARG A 784 -9.50 -17.77 30.17
C ARG A 784 -9.56 -19.06 29.35
N TYR A 785 -10.15 -19.04 28.15
CA TYR A 785 -10.17 -20.22 27.27
C TYR A 785 -8.76 -20.68 26.89
N TYR A 786 -7.83 -19.75 26.70
CA TYR A 786 -6.43 -20.09 26.49
C TYR A 786 -5.79 -20.74 27.73
N VAL A 787 -6.03 -20.19 28.93
CA VAL A 787 -5.53 -20.76 30.20
C VAL A 787 -6.09 -22.17 30.43
N GLU A 788 -7.39 -22.36 30.22
CA GLU A 788 -8.03 -23.68 30.34
C GLU A 788 -7.43 -24.69 29.36
N HIS A 789 -7.20 -24.28 28.11
CA HIS A 789 -6.53 -25.11 27.12
C HIS A 789 -5.10 -25.49 27.54
N GLN A 790 -4.32 -24.54 28.07
CA GLN A 790 -2.97 -24.86 28.54
C GLN A 790 -2.99 -25.82 29.73
N LEU A 791 -3.92 -25.66 30.67
CA LEU A 791 -4.06 -26.60 31.78
C LEU A 791 -4.44 -28.00 31.30
N ASP A 792 -5.38 -28.13 30.36
CA ASP A 792 -5.73 -29.41 29.74
C ASP A 792 -4.52 -30.06 29.06
N VAL A 793 -3.76 -29.29 28.26
CA VAL A 793 -2.52 -29.75 27.62
C VAL A 793 -1.51 -30.28 28.66
N ILE A 794 -1.30 -29.58 29.77
CA ILE A 794 -0.39 -30.01 30.84
C ILE A 794 -0.89 -31.28 31.52
N VAL A 795 -2.19 -31.38 31.82
CA VAL A 795 -2.79 -32.57 32.43
C VAL A 795 -2.67 -33.78 31.49
N ARG A 796 -3.01 -33.63 30.21
CA ARG A 796 -2.90 -34.70 29.20
C ARG A 796 -1.46 -35.15 29.02
N ARG A 797 -0.52 -34.20 28.86
CA ARG A 797 0.92 -34.48 28.78
C ARG A 797 1.41 -35.26 30.00
N THR A 798 1.06 -34.80 31.20
CA THR A 798 1.50 -35.41 32.45
C THR A 798 0.91 -36.81 32.61
N THR A 799 -0.35 -37.00 32.21
CA THR A 799 -1.02 -38.31 32.18
C THR A 799 -0.36 -39.26 31.18
N TYR A 800 -0.02 -38.78 29.98
CA TYR A 800 0.70 -39.56 28.98
C TYR A 800 2.07 -40.01 29.48
N ARG A 801 2.87 -39.06 30.03
CA ARG A 801 4.18 -39.34 30.63
C ARG A 801 4.06 -40.30 31.80
N LEU A 802 3.07 -40.13 32.67
CA LEU A 802 2.82 -41.02 33.81
C LEU A 802 2.47 -42.43 33.34
N ARG A 803 1.63 -42.58 32.32
CA ARG A 803 1.31 -43.88 31.71
C ARG A 803 2.57 -44.55 31.15
N LYS A 804 3.39 -43.82 30.39
CA LYS A 804 4.65 -44.34 29.81
C LYS A 804 5.69 -44.69 30.86
N ALA A 805 5.83 -43.86 31.90
CA ALA A 805 6.71 -44.11 33.03
C ALA A 805 6.26 -45.35 33.81
N ASN A 806 4.95 -45.51 34.05
CA ASN A 806 4.39 -46.71 34.69
C ASN A 806 4.59 -47.97 33.85
N GLU A 807 4.32 -47.93 32.54
CA GLU A 807 4.62 -49.04 31.61
C GLU A 807 6.10 -49.45 31.72
N ARG A 808 7.01 -48.48 31.78
CA ARG A 808 8.45 -48.75 31.89
C ARG A 808 8.86 -49.28 33.27
N ALA A 809 8.36 -48.67 34.34
CA ALA A 809 8.60 -49.11 35.72
C ALA A 809 8.08 -50.52 35.93
N HIS A 810 6.92 -50.86 35.35
CA HIS A 810 6.35 -52.20 35.39
C HIS A 810 7.32 -53.25 34.86
N ILE A 811 7.92 -53.03 33.68
CA ILE A 811 8.95 -53.92 33.14
C ILE A 811 10.16 -54.01 34.08
N LEU A 812 10.67 -52.86 34.55
CA LEU A 812 11.86 -52.82 35.40
C LEU A 812 11.65 -53.52 36.75
N ARG A 813 10.46 -53.40 37.36
CA ARG A 813 10.08 -54.15 38.58
C ARG A 813 10.15 -55.65 38.36
N GLY A 814 9.65 -56.14 37.22
CA GLY A 814 9.75 -57.55 36.83
C GLY A 814 11.21 -58.01 36.65
N LEU A 815 12.03 -57.20 35.98
CA LEU A 815 13.46 -57.48 35.79
C LEU A 815 14.23 -57.49 37.12
N VAL A 816 13.97 -56.54 38.02
CA VAL A 816 14.61 -56.51 39.36
C VAL A 816 14.23 -57.74 40.17
N LYS A 817 12.93 -58.12 40.21
CA LYS A 817 12.47 -59.36 40.84
C LYS A 817 13.21 -60.59 40.27
N ALA A 818 13.37 -60.66 38.95
CA ALA A 818 14.08 -61.76 38.30
C ALA A 818 15.59 -61.76 38.61
N LEU A 819 16.22 -60.59 38.74
CA LEU A 819 17.65 -60.47 39.09
C LEU A 819 17.92 -60.83 40.56
N ASP A 820 16.94 -60.65 41.44
CA ASP A 820 17.03 -61.05 42.85
C ASP A 820 16.85 -62.57 43.03
N ALA A 821 16.06 -63.21 42.16
CA ALA A 821 15.79 -64.66 42.12
C ALA A 821 16.44 -65.37 40.91
N LEU A 822 17.62 -64.91 40.46
CA LEU A 822 18.19 -65.27 39.16
C LEU A 822 18.42 -66.78 38.96
N ASP A 823 18.96 -67.46 39.96
CA ASP A 823 19.27 -68.90 39.85
C ASP A 823 18.00 -69.74 39.69
N GLU A 824 16.93 -69.38 40.40
CA GLU A 824 15.62 -70.03 40.36
C GLU A 824 14.93 -69.80 39.01
N VAL A 825 15.02 -68.57 38.49
CA VAL A 825 14.54 -68.19 37.15
C VAL A 825 15.26 -68.98 36.07
N ILE A 826 16.59 -69.09 36.10
CA ILE A 826 17.36 -69.85 35.10
C ILE A 826 17.03 -71.34 35.20
N ALA A 827 16.91 -71.89 36.41
CA ALA A 827 16.55 -73.29 36.62
C ALA A 827 15.17 -73.61 36.04
N LEU A 828 14.17 -72.76 36.29
CA LEU A 828 12.82 -72.89 35.77
C LEU A 828 12.80 -72.82 34.23
N ILE A 829 13.48 -71.83 33.64
CA ILE A 829 13.54 -71.68 32.17
C ILE A 829 14.21 -72.91 31.54
N ARG A 830 15.29 -73.45 32.13
CA ARG A 830 15.99 -74.64 31.64
C ARG A 830 15.18 -75.93 31.78
N ALA A 831 14.33 -76.03 32.79
CA ALA A 831 13.47 -77.20 33.04
C ALA A 831 12.20 -77.20 32.17
N SER A 832 11.79 -76.04 31.67
CA SER A 832 10.58 -75.87 30.85
C SER A 832 10.79 -76.37 29.42
N GLN A 833 9.83 -77.15 28.91
CA GLN A 833 9.92 -77.73 27.55
C GLN A 833 9.57 -76.73 26.44
N THR A 834 8.78 -75.69 26.75
CA THR A 834 8.37 -74.65 25.80
C THR A 834 8.42 -73.27 26.46
N VAL A 835 8.44 -72.22 25.62
CA VAL A 835 8.40 -70.82 26.07
C VAL A 835 7.14 -70.52 26.86
N ASP A 836 5.98 -71.06 26.45
CA ASP A 836 4.72 -70.83 27.15
C ASP A 836 4.69 -71.47 28.55
N ILE A 837 5.30 -72.64 28.73
CA ILE A 837 5.47 -73.27 30.05
C ILE A 837 6.39 -72.43 30.92
N ALA A 838 7.50 -71.93 30.36
CA ALA A 838 8.42 -71.05 31.08
C ALA A 838 7.74 -69.73 31.48
N ARG A 839 6.94 -69.13 30.59
CA ARG A 839 6.19 -67.90 30.86
C ARG A 839 5.20 -68.10 32.01
N GLN A 840 4.38 -69.15 31.95
CA GLN A 840 3.42 -69.46 33.00
C GLN A 840 4.11 -69.75 34.34
N GLY A 841 5.21 -70.50 34.31
CA GLY A 841 6.00 -70.75 35.51
C GLY A 841 6.62 -69.48 36.12
N LEU A 842 7.07 -68.54 35.29
CA LEU A 842 7.66 -67.27 35.76
C LEU A 842 6.61 -66.37 36.39
N ILE A 843 5.40 -66.32 35.82
CA ILE A 843 4.22 -65.64 36.37
C ILE A 843 3.95 -66.13 37.80
N GLU A 844 3.90 -67.44 37.98
CA GLU A 844 3.63 -68.06 39.29
C GLU A 844 4.79 -67.90 40.29
N LEU A 845 6.04 -68.03 39.82
CA LEU A 845 7.23 -67.97 40.67
C LEU A 845 7.50 -66.56 41.24
N LEU A 846 7.36 -65.52 40.40
CA LEU A 846 7.76 -64.15 40.74
C LEU A 846 6.56 -63.24 41.09
N ASP A 847 5.33 -63.76 40.99
CA ASP A 847 4.09 -63.00 41.11
C ASP A 847 4.11 -61.77 40.19
N ILE A 848 4.17 -62.05 38.89
CA ILE A 848 4.32 -61.06 37.81
C ILE A 848 3.31 -61.34 36.70
N ASP A 849 3.07 -60.38 35.80
CA ASP A 849 2.18 -60.58 34.66
C ASP A 849 2.89 -61.12 33.41
N GLU A 850 2.09 -61.38 32.36
CA GLU A 850 2.57 -61.92 31.10
C GLU A 850 3.60 -61.01 30.41
N ILE A 851 3.42 -59.69 30.51
CA ILE A 851 4.29 -58.69 29.89
C ILE A 851 5.67 -58.70 30.57
N GLN A 852 5.70 -58.73 31.90
CA GLN A 852 6.94 -58.84 32.68
C GLN A 852 7.65 -60.18 32.44
N ALA A 853 6.90 -61.28 32.44
CA ALA A 853 7.46 -62.61 32.19
C ALA A 853 8.08 -62.69 30.79
N GLN A 854 7.42 -62.13 29.77
CA GLN A 854 7.97 -62.03 28.42
C GLN A 854 9.24 -61.17 28.38
N ALA A 855 9.26 -60.02 29.07
CA ALA A 855 10.46 -59.17 29.14
C ALA A 855 11.66 -59.85 29.83
N ILE A 856 11.42 -60.74 30.81
CA ILE A 856 12.45 -61.57 31.45
C ILE A 856 12.97 -62.63 30.47
N LEU A 857 12.09 -63.28 29.71
CA LEU A 857 12.48 -64.26 28.69
C LEU A 857 13.31 -63.64 27.56
N ASP A 858 13.00 -62.39 27.19
CA ASP A 858 13.73 -61.63 26.17
C ASP A 858 15.04 -60.99 26.70
N MET A 859 15.32 -61.14 28.01
CA MET A 859 16.50 -60.57 28.64
C MET A 859 17.79 -61.25 28.14
N GLN A 860 18.72 -60.43 27.66
CA GLN A 860 20.02 -60.91 27.17
C GLN A 860 21.00 -61.15 28.31
N LEU A 861 21.79 -62.23 28.23
CA LEU A 861 22.79 -62.61 29.26
C LEU A 861 23.76 -61.50 29.66
N ARG A 862 24.09 -60.57 28.74
CA ARG A 862 24.96 -59.41 29.05
C ARG A 862 24.39 -58.48 30.12
N ARG A 863 23.07 -58.45 30.32
CA ARG A 863 22.38 -57.64 31.34
C ARG A 863 22.61 -58.14 32.76
N LEU A 864 23.15 -59.36 32.91
CA LEU A 864 23.46 -59.97 34.22
C LEU A 864 24.80 -59.49 34.81
N ALA A 865 25.61 -58.76 34.04
CA ALA A 865 26.83 -58.15 34.56
C ALA A 865 26.52 -57.21 35.73
N ALA A 866 27.39 -57.16 36.75
CA ALA A 866 27.12 -56.40 37.98
C ALA A 866 26.76 -54.92 37.74
N LEU A 867 27.44 -54.26 36.79
CA LEU A 867 27.14 -52.87 36.41
C LEU A 867 25.80 -52.71 35.72
N GLU A 868 25.37 -53.67 34.90
CA GLU A 868 24.07 -53.64 34.21
C GLU A 868 22.93 -53.93 35.17
N ARG A 869 23.13 -54.83 36.15
CA ARG A 869 22.18 -55.03 37.26
C ARG A 869 21.99 -53.74 38.05
N GLN A 870 23.08 -53.09 38.46
CA GLN A 870 23.00 -51.82 39.20
C GLN A 870 22.28 -50.75 38.37
N ARG A 871 22.59 -50.65 37.08
CA ARG A 871 21.91 -49.71 36.17
C ARG A 871 20.41 -49.94 36.09
N ILE A 872 19.93 -51.19 36.06
CA ILE A 872 18.49 -51.50 36.05
C ILE A 872 17.83 -51.05 37.36
N VAL A 873 18.49 -51.25 38.50
CA VAL A 873 17.99 -50.79 39.81
C VAL A 873 17.97 -49.26 39.88
N ASP A 874 19.03 -48.60 39.43
CA ASP A 874 19.12 -47.13 39.40
C ASP A 874 18.08 -46.52 38.45
N ASP A 875 17.90 -47.12 37.27
CA ASP A 875 16.88 -46.72 36.28
C ASP A 875 15.47 -46.87 36.88
N LEU A 876 15.19 -47.95 37.63
CA LEU A 876 13.92 -48.13 38.33
C LEU A 876 13.72 -47.05 39.40
N ALA A 877 14.71 -46.81 40.27
CA ALA A 877 14.62 -45.80 41.32
C ALA A 877 14.39 -44.39 40.73
N LYS A 878 15.05 -44.07 39.61
CA LYS A 878 14.86 -42.80 38.90
C LYS A 878 13.43 -42.68 38.34
N ILE A 879 12.93 -43.72 37.69
CA ILE A 879 11.57 -43.71 37.12
C ILE A 879 10.51 -43.67 38.22
N GLU A 880 10.71 -44.33 39.36
CA GLU A 880 9.77 -44.23 40.49
C GLU A 880 9.73 -42.83 41.10
N ALA A 881 10.87 -42.13 41.16
CA ALA A 881 10.90 -40.72 41.54
C ALA A 881 10.17 -39.83 40.51
N GLU A 882 10.31 -40.12 39.22
CA GLU A 882 9.60 -39.43 38.14
C GLU A 882 8.08 -39.67 38.22
N ILE A 883 7.65 -40.91 38.45
CA ILE A 883 6.23 -41.26 38.65
C ILE A 883 5.65 -40.48 39.82
N ALA A 884 6.34 -40.46 40.96
CA ALA A 884 5.88 -39.73 42.14
C ALA A 884 5.73 -38.22 41.89
N ASP A 885 6.65 -37.62 41.11
CA ASP A 885 6.54 -36.21 40.73
C ASP A 885 5.36 -35.95 39.77
N LEU A 886 5.18 -36.81 38.76
CA LEU A 886 4.07 -36.72 37.80
C LEU A 886 2.71 -36.90 38.49
N GLU A 887 2.59 -37.83 39.44
CA GLU A 887 1.40 -38.01 40.27
C GLU A 887 1.12 -36.78 41.14
N ASP A 888 2.16 -36.17 41.72
CA ASP A 888 2.02 -34.95 42.53
C ASP A 888 1.58 -33.74 41.68
N ILE A 889 2.05 -33.64 40.43
CA ILE A 889 1.58 -32.62 39.46
C ILE A 889 0.09 -32.82 39.15
N LEU A 890 -0.35 -34.05 38.89
CA LEU A 890 -1.77 -34.33 38.60
C LEU A 890 -2.66 -34.10 39.84
N ALA A 891 -2.15 -34.34 41.04
CA ALA A 891 -2.89 -34.16 42.29
C ALA A 891 -3.05 -32.68 42.71
N LYS A 892 -2.16 -31.78 42.29
CA LYS A 892 -2.12 -30.37 42.73
C LYS A 892 -2.33 -29.39 41.57
N PRO A 893 -3.54 -28.82 41.40
CA PRO A 893 -3.80 -27.79 40.39
C PRO A 893 -2.87 -26.58 40.48
N GLU A 894 -2.41 -26.21 41.67
CA GLU A 894 -1.44 -25.13 41.88
C GLU A 894 -0.11 -25.42 41.17
N ARG A 895 0.36 -26.67 41.18
CA ARG A 895 1.58 -27.07 40.47
C ARG A 895 1.39 -27.00 38.96
N GLN A 896 0.23 -27.42 38.46
CA GLN A 896 -0.11 -27.34 37.04
C GLN A 896 -0.07 -25.88 36.56
N ARG A 897 -0.71 -24.97 37.31
CA ARG A 897 -0.69 -23.52 37.03
C ARG A 897 0.73 -22.94 37.09
N GLY A 898 1.53 -23.36 38.07
CA GLY A 898 2.94 -22.97 38.17
C GLY A 898 3.76 -23.37 36.94
N ILE A 899 3.59 -24.60 36.45
CA ILE A 899 4.27 -25.08 35.24
C ILE A 899 3.86 -24.25 34.02
N VAL A 900 2.55 -23.98 33.82
CA VAL A 900 2.09 -23.13 32.70
C VAL A 900 2.72 -21.74 32.77
N ARG A 901 2.78 -21.15 33.97
CA ARG A 901 3.37 -19.83 34.19
C ARG A 901 4.86 -19.82 33.82
N ASP A 902 5.61 -20.79 34.33
CA ASP A 902 7.06 -20.82 34.16
C ASP A 902 7.43 -21.12 32.70
N GLU A 903 6.74 -22.05 32.04
CA GLU A 903 6.97 -22.36 30.62
C GLU A 903 6.58 -21.20 29.68
N LEU A 904 5.47 -20.50 29.94
CA LEU A 904 5.14 -19.27 29.19
C LEU A 904 6.16 -18.16 29.46
N GLY A 905 6.69 -18.07 30.69
CA GLY A 905 7.77 -17.17 31.08
C GLY A 905 9.03 -17.37 30.23
N GLU A 906 9.47 -18.62 30.05
CA GLU A 906 10.62 -18.95 29.19
C GLU A 906 10.41 -18.50 27.73
N ILE A 907 9.20 -18.70 27.19
CA ILE A 907 8.85 -18.28 25.82
C ILE A 907 8.89 -16.75 25.70
N VAL A 908 8.35 -16.04 26.69
CA VAL A 908 8.30 -14.57 26.70
C VAL A 908 9.70 -13.97 26.86
N GLU A 909 10.57 -14.58 27.65
CA GLU A 909 11.97 -14.15 27.77
C GLU A 909 12.71 -14.29 26.43
N LYS A 910 12.46 -15.37 25.70
CA LYS A 910 13.13 -15.67 24.43
C LYS A 910 12.54 -14.92 23.22
N HIS A 911 11.22 -14.69 23.20
CA HIS A 911 10.49 -14.22 22.02
C HIS A 911 9.70 -12.92 22.24
N GLY A 912 9.54 -12.47 23.48
CA GLY A 912 8.83 -11.23 23.79
C GLY A 912 9.65 -9.99 23.41
N ASP A 913 9.02 -9.05 22.73
CA ASP A 913 9.59 -7.77 22.31
C ASP A 913 8.83 -6.58 22.91
N ASP A 914 9.39 -5.39 22.73
CA ASP A 914 8.77 -4.15 23.19
C ASP A 914 7.55 -3.78 22.33
N ARG A 915 6.64 -3.01 22.93
CA ARG A 915 5.47 -2.45 22.25
C ARG A 915 5.89 -1.55 21.08
N ARG A 916 5.30 -1.75 19.91
CA ARG A 916 5.56 -0.97 18.69
C ARG A 916 4.57 0.19 18.55
N THR A 917 3.28 -0.11 18.65
CA THR A 917 2.21 0.88 18.49
C THR A 917 2.08 1.77 19.71
N ARG A 918 2.05 3.09 19.49
CA ARG A 918 1.90 4.08 20.56
C ARG A 918 0.44 4.50 20.71
N ILE A 919 -0.09 4.48 21.93
CA ILE A 919 -1.45 4.95 22.23
C ILE A 919 -1.36 6.40 22.69
N ILE A 920 -1.96 7.31 21.92
CA ILE A 920 -2.06 8.73 22.26
C ILE A 920 -3.47 9.05 22.75
N ALA A 921 -3.59 10.07 23.60
CA ALA A 921 -4.91 10.58 23.98
C ALA A 921 -5.67 11.00 22.71
N ALA A 922 -6.99 10.80 22.71
CA ALA A 922 -7.79 11.43 21.68
C ALA A 922 -7.63 12.94 21.86
N ASP A 923 -6.97 13.61 20.91
CA ASP A 923 -7.12 15.03 20.73
C ASP A 923 -8.63 15.27 20.62
N GLY A 924 -9.28 15.76 21.67
CA GLY A 924 -10.65 16.25 21.55
C GLY A 924 -10.64 17.23 20.40
N ASP A 925 -11.51 17.04 19.40
CA ASP A 925 -11.48 17.70 18.09
C ASP A 925 -10.79 19.07 18.17
N VAL A 926 -9.49 19.11 17.86
CA VAL A 926 -8.75 20.38 17.83
C VAL A 926 -9.39 21.11 16.67
N SER A 927 -10.24 22.06 17.02
CA SER A 927 -10.93 22.87 16.05
C SER A 927 -9.85 23.70 15.34
N ASP A 928 -10.03 23.98 14.04
CA ASP A 928 -9.09 24.84 13.31
C ASP A 928 -8.89 26.21 14.02
N GLU A 929 -9.84 26.58 14.89
CA GLU A 929 -9.85 27.74 15.79
C GLU A 929 -8.77 27.70 16.89
N ASP A 930 -8.48 26.54 17.49
CA ASP A 930 -7.48 26.41 18.59
C ASP A 930 -6.03 26.64 18.14
N LEU A 931 -5.82 26.72 16.82
CA LEU A 931 -4.52 26.94 16.17
C LEU A 931 -4.26 28.39 15.79
N ILE A 932 -5.29 29.24 15.90
CA ILE A 932 -5.23 30.65 15.52
C ILE A 932 -5.07 31.45 16.81
N ALA A 933 -4.11 32.36 16.85
CA ALA A 933 -3.95 33.23 18.01
C ALA A 933 -5.15 34.18 18.10
N ARG A 934 -5.73 34.32 19.31
CA ARG A 934 -6.74 35.35 19.60
C ARG A 934 -6.09 36.73 19.57
N GLU A 935 -6.03 37.32 18.39
CA GLU A 935 -5.57 38.69 18.15
C GLU A 935 -6.74 39.60 17.79
N ASP A 936 -6.62 40.89 18.13
CA ASP A 936 -7.56 41.92 17.70
C ASP A 936 -7.24 42.39 16.28
N VAL A 937 -8.23 42.31 15.41
CA VAL A 937 -8.11 42.67 13.99
C VAL A 937 -9.17 43.71 13.62
N VAL A 938 -8.80 44.56 12.68
CA VAL A 938 -9.70 45.55 12.08
C VAL A 938 -10.35 44.92 10.86
N VAL A 939 -11.68 44.76 10.88
CA VAL A 939 -12.45 44.27 9.75
C VAL A 939 -13.03 45.46 8.98
N THR A 940 -12.85 45.46 7.65
CA THR A 940 -13.39 46.48 6.75
C THR A 940 -14.24 45.81 5.68
N ILE A 941 -15.49 46.27 5.52
CA ILE A 941 -16.42 45.80 4.49
C ILE A 941 -16.94 46.99 3.69
N THR A 942 -16.81 46.95 2.37
CA THR A 942 -17.25 48.02 1.46
C THR A 942 -18.70 47.85 1.01
N GLU A 943 -19.32 48.92 0.52
CA GLU A 943 -20.67 48.89 -0.07
C GLU A 943 -20.77 47.93 -1.25
N THR A 944 -19.68 47.78 -2.00
CA THR A 944 -19.60 46.86 -3.14
C THR A 944 -19.35 45.40 -2.73
N GLY A 945 -19.34 45.10 -1.42
CA GLY A 945 -19.28 43.74 -0.90
C GLY A 945 -17.86 43.17 -0.77
N TYR A 946 -16.80 43.99 -0.78
CA TYR A 946 -15.45 43.52 -0.50
C TYR A 946 -15.16 43.56 1.00
N ALA A 947 -14.65 42.45 1.54
CA ALA A 947 -14.25 42.32 2.94
C ALA A 947 -12.76 42.01 3.07
N LYS A 948 -12.15 42.54 4.12
CA LYS A 948 -10.76 42.25 4.53
C LYS A 948 -10.59 42.39 6.04
N ARG A 949 -9.55 41.74 6.57
CA ARG A 949 -9.01 41.99 7.91
C ARG A 949 -7.62 42.60 7.84
N THR A 950 -7.30 43.49 8.78
CA THR A 950 -6.00 44.16 8.91
C THR A 950 -5.57 44.12 10.37
N LYS A 951 -4.27 43.96 10.67
CA LYS A 951 -3.78 44.02 12.06
C LYS A 951 -3.95 45.42 12.64
N THR A 952 -4.33 45.51 13.91
CA THR A 952 -4.53 46.77 14.66
C THR A 952 -3.27 47.63 14.75
N ASP A 953 -2.08 47.02 14.81
CA ASP A 953 -0.80 47.75 14.83
C ASP A 953 -0.56 48.65 13.62
N LEU A 954 -1.17 48.32 12.47
CA LEU A 954 -1.09 49.14 11.25
C LEU A 954 -1.92 50.44 11.33
N TYR A 955 -2.76 50.58 12.37
CA TYR A 955 -3.58 51.76 12.65
C TYR A 955 -3.07 52.60 13.84
N ARG A 956 -2.09 52.14 14.63
CA ARG A 956 -1.50 52.91 15.75
C ARG A 956 -0.84 54.21 15.26
N SER A 957 -1.28 55.35 15.80
CA SER A 957 -0.76 56.68 15.49
C SER A 957 0.58 56.97 16.21
N GLN A 958 1.54 57.55 15.49
CA GLN A 958 2.77 58.11 16.07
C GLN A 958 2.46 59.36 16.92
N LYS A 959 2.93 59.39 18.18
CA LYS A 959 2.81 60.57 19.07
C LYS A 959 3.69 61.75 18.61
N ARG A 960 3.12 62.95 18.78
CA ARG A 960 3.65 64.33 18.82
C ARG A 960 4.77 64.72 17.82
N GLY A 961 4.38 65.49 16.80
CA GLY A 961 5.29 66.38 16.06
C GLY A 961 5.38 66.17 14.54
N GLY A 962 4.62 65.23 13.96
CA GLY A 962 4.62 64.96 12.52
C GLY A 962 3.38 65.50 11.81
N LYS A 963 3.57 66.10 10.62
CA LYS A 963 2.48 66.45 9.67
C LYS A 963 1.60 65.23 9.42
N GLY A 964 0.28 65.45 9.43
CA GLY A 964 -0.77 64.42 9.38
C GLY A 964 -0.52 63.28 8.39
N VAL A 965 -0.75 62.06 8.86
CA VAL A 965 -0.74 60.84 8.05
C VAL A 965 -1.90 60.94 7.07
N GLN A 966 -1.60 61.18 5.79
CA GLN A 966 -2.58 61.13 4.71
C GLN A 966 -3.27 59.76 4.73
N GLY A 967 -4.59 59.77 4.91
CA GLY A 967 -5.44 58.60 4.71
C GLY A 967 -5.23 58.04 3.31
N ALA A 968 -5.41 56.72 3.18
CA ALA A 968 -5.32 55.98 1.93
C ALA A 968 -5.90 56.81 0.77
N GLY A 969 -5.15 56.91 -0.33
CA GLY A 969 -5.65 57.47 -1.58
C GLY A 969 -6.79 56.60 -2.11
N LEU A 970 -7.98 56.78 -1.56
CA LEU A 970 -9.22 56.21 -2.07
C LEU A 970 -9.51 56.93 -3.38
N LYS A 971 -9.24 56.27 -4.51
CA LYS A 971 -9.92 56.60 -5.77
C LYS A 971 -11.42 56.48 -5.52
N GLN A 972 -12.18 57.40 -6.11
CA GLN A 972 -13.58 57.79 -5.84
C GLN A 972 -14.68 56.68 -5.84
N ASP A 973 -14.36 55.39 -5.89
CA ASP A 973 -15.32 54.34 -6.26
C ASP A 973 -15.60 53.25 -5.20
N ASP A 974 -15.06 53.32 -3.97
CA ASP A 974 -15.36 52.27 -2.97
C ASP A 974 -15.50 52.83 -1.55
N ILE A 975 -16.75 52.93 -1.08
CA ILE A 975 -17.12 53.49 0.23
C ILE A 975 -17.16 52.35 1.25
N VAL A 976 -16.49 52.53 2.39
CA VAL A 976 -16.54 51.59 3.52
C VAL A 976 -17.91 51.68 4.21
N ARG A 977 -18.62 50.56 4.30
CA ARG A 977 -19.95 50.47 4.93
C ARG A 977 -19.87 49.95 6.37
N HIS A 978 -18.98 49.00 6.65
CA HIS A 978 -18.76 48.48 8.00
C HIS A 978 -17.26 48.50 8.33
N PHE A 979 -16.94 49.02 9.51
CA PHE A 979 -15.59 49.07 10.07
C PHE A 979 -15.69 48.86 11.58
N PHE A 980 -15.06 47.82 12.11
CA PHE A 980 -15.08 47.49 13.53
C PHE A 980 -13.83 46.68 13.90
N VAL A 981 -13.47 46.72 15.18
CA VAL A 981 -12.41 45.89 15.76
C VAL A 981 -13.06 44.65 16.36
N CYS A 982 -12.51 43.48 16.06
CA CYS A 982 -12.99 42.22 16.61
C CYS A 982 -11.85 41.25 16.87
N SER A 983 -12.08 40.27 17.73
CA SER A 983 -11.15 39.17 17.84
C SER A 983 -11.19 38.35 16.55
N THR A 984 -10.05 37.80 16.14
CA THR A 984 -9.97 36.77 15.07
C THR A 984 -11.02 35.66 15.20
N HIS A 985 -11.47 35.38 16.43
CA HIS A 985 -12.42 34.32 16.77
C HIS A 985 -13.88 34.78 16.82
N ASP A 986 -14.17 36.07 16.66
CA ASP A 986 -15.54 36.56 16.67
C ASP A 986 -16.26 36.14 15.38
N TRP A 987 -17.57 35.92 15.50
CA TRP A 987 -18.45 35.64 14.38
C TRP A 987 -18.94 36.92 13.71
N ILE A 988 -19.00 36.89 12.39
CA ILE A 988 -19.56 37.92 11.53
C ILE A 988 -20.73 37.31 10.77
N LEU A 989 -21.93 37.80 11.05
CA LEU A 989 -23.18 37.37 10.43
C LEU A 989 -23.54 38.31 9.28
N PHE A 990 -23.67 37.76 8.07
CA PHE A 990 -24.03 38.47 6.84
C PHE A 990 -25.47 38.17 6.47
N PHE A 991 -26.37 39.13 6.69
CA PHE A 991 -27.78 39.03 6.30
C PHE A 991 -27.97 39.56 4.88
N THR A 992 -28.63 38.79 4.02
CA THR A 992 -28.85 39.17 2.62
C THR A 992 -30.26 39.70 2.37
N THR A 993 -30.43 40.47 1.29
CA THR A 993 -31.73 41.00 0.84
C THR A 993 -32.77 39.91 0.57
N GLN A 994 -32.34 38.69 0.24
CA GLN A 994 -33.19 37.50 0.05
C GLN A 994 -33.54 36.78 1.36
N GLY A 995 -33.23 37.36 2.52
CA GLY A 995 -33.65 36.83 3.81
C GLY A 995 -32.85 35.61 4.27
N ARG A 996 -31.61 35.44 3.79
CA ARG A 996 -30.66 34.43 4.28
C ARG A 996 -29.63 35.06 5.20
N VAL A 997 -29.02 34.23 6.06
CA VAL A 997 -27.83 34.62 6.83
C VAL A 997 -26.70 33.63 6.58
N TYR A 998 -25.53 34.20 6.36
CA TYR A 998 -24.25 33.50 6.27
C TYR A 998 -23.40 33.90 7.48
N ARG A 999 -22.47 33.04 7.89
CA ARG A 999 -21.56 33.32 8.99
C ARG A 999 -20.12 33.09 8.54
N ALA A 1000 -19.22 33.92 9.04
CA ALA A 1000 -17.78 33.70 8.94
C ALA A 1000 -17.13 34.07 10.28
N LYS A 1001 -16.05 33.40 10.65
CA LYS A 1001 -15.14 33.88 11.68
C LYS A 1001 -14.29 35.01 11.11
N ALA A 1002 -13.85 35.94 11.94
CA ALA A 1002 -13.03 37.06 11.48
C ALA A 1002 -11.73 36.58 10.80
N TYR A 1003 -11.09 35.50 11.27
CA TYR A 1003 -9.88 34.95 10.64
C TYR A 1003 -10.10 34.40 9.22
N GLU A 1004 -11.32 34.01 8.86
CA GLU A 1004 -11.67 33.50 7.52
C GLU A 1004 -11.69 34.62 6.47
N LEU A 1005 -11.75 35.89 6.89
CA LEU A 1005 -11.59 37.02 5.99
C LEU A 1005 -10.12 37.18 5.56
N PRO A 1006 -9.85 37.58 4.31
CA PRO A 1006 -8.49 37.70 3.81
C PRO A 1006 -7.73 38.80 4.55
N GLU A 1007 -6.51 38.49 5.01
CA GLU A 1007 -5.58 39.47 5.54
C GLU A 1007 -4.98 40.28 4.39
N ALA A 1008 -5.15 41.59 4.42
CA ALA A 1008 -4.70 42.46 3.35
C ALA A 1008 -4.17 43.79 3.89
N SER A 1009 -3.32 44.45 3.10
CA SER A 1009 -2.82 45.78 3.46
C SER A 1009 -3.94 46.82 3.48
N ARG A 1010 -3.70 47.93 4.18
CA ARG A 1010 -4.66 49.04 4.29
C ARG A 1010 -5.14 49.57 2.93
N THR A 1011 -4.30 49.51 1.90
CA THR A 1011 -4.60 50.00 0.54
C THR A 1011 -5.22 48.96 -0.40
N ALA A 1012 -5.21 47.67 -0.05
CA ALA A 1012 -5.80 46.60 -0.86
C ALA A 1012 -7.33 46.53 -0.69
N ARG A 1013 -8.05 46.11 -1.74
CA ARG A 1013 -9.53 46.01 -1.71
C ARG A 1013 -10.06 44.82 -0.91
N GLY A 1014 -9.27 43.77 -0.72
CA GLY A 1014 -9.77 42.51 -0.12
C GLY A 1014 -10.48 41.62 -1.13
N GLN A 1015 -11.35 40.72 -0.65
CA GLN A 1015 -12.09 39.78 -1.48
C GLN A 1015 -13.60 40.02 -1.38
N HIS A 1016 -14.32 39.81 -2.48
CA HIS A 1016 -15.77 39.96 -2.49
C HIS A 1016 -16.44 38.83 -1.68
N VAL A 1017 -17.29 39.19 -0.70
CA VAL A 1017 -17.93 38.28 0.27
C VAL A 1017 -18.78 37.21 -0.42
N ALA A 1018 -19.43 37.53 -1.55
CA ALA A 1018 -20.20 36.55 -2.30
C ALA A 1018 -19.36 35.35 -2.79
N ASN A 1019 -18.06 35.55 -3.06
CA ASN A 1019 -17.15 34.46 -3.46
C ASN A 1019 -16.68 33.64 -2.25
N LEU A 1020 -16.60 34.27 -1.08
CA LEU A 1020 -16.19 33.62 0.17
C LEU A 1020 -17.33 32.76 0.74
N LEU A 1021 -18.56 33.26 0.68
CA LEU A 1021 -19.75 32.67 1.33
C LEU A 1021 -20.76 32.05 0.36
N ALA A 1022 -20.40 31.95 -0.93
CA ALA A 1022 -21.21 31.32 -1.98
C ALA A 1022 -22.67 31.83 -2.04
N PHE A 1023 -22.85 33.15 -2.18
CA PHE A 1023 -24.17 33.76 -2.30
C PHE A 1023 -24.92 33.27 -3.56
N GLN A 1024 -26.25 33.24 -3.50
CA GLN A 1024 -27.07 32.96 -4.69
C GLN A 1024 -27.01 34.14 -5.68
N PRO A 1025 -27.31 33.92 -6.98
CA PRO A 1025 -27.45 35.01 -7.94
C PRO A 1025 -28.41 36.08 -7.42
N GLU A 1026 -28.03 37.35 -7.59
CA GLU A 1026 -28.80 38.54 -7.17
C GLU A 1026 -28.90 38.79 -5.64
N GLU A 1027 -28.26 37.98 -4.79
CA GLU A 1027 -28.16 38.26 -3.35
C GLU A 1027 -27.19 39.41 -3.04
N ARG A 1028 -27.64 40.39 -2.23
CA ARG A 1028 -26.83 41.51 -1.73
C ARG A 1028 -26.85 41.55 -0.22
N ILE A 1029 -25.80 42.10 0.40
CA ILE A 1029 -25.73 42.27 1.85
C ILE A 1029 -26.73 43.37 2.26
N ALA A 1030 -27.69 43.00 3.11
CA ALA A 1030 -28.62 43.94 3.74
C ALA A 1030 -28.01 44.50 5.04
N GLN A 1031 -27.43 43.63 5.87
CA GLN A 1031 -26.85 43.99 7.17
C GLN A 1031 -25.71 43.05 7.58
N VAL A 1032 -24.75 43.57 8.34
CA VAL A 1032 -23.69 42.78 8.98
C VAL A 1032 -23.76 42.97 10.50
N ILE A 1033 -23.68 41.88 11.25
CA ILE A 1033 -23.66 41.88 12.73
C ILE A 1033 -22.45 41.08 13.20
N GLN A 1034 -21.64 41.68 14.09
CA GLN A 1034 -20.58 40.99 14.82
C GLN A 1034 -21.15 40.45 16.14
N ILE A 1035 -20.79 39.22 16.50
CA ILE A 1035 -21.03 38.62 17.81
C ILE A 1035 -19.80 37.84 18.27
N LYS A 1036 -19.49 37.87 19.56
CA LYS A 1036 -18.52 36.98 20.21
C LYS A 1036 -19.11 35.58 20.32
N SER A 1037 -20.37 35.49 20.75
CA SER A 1037 -21.12 34.25 20.91
C SER A 1037 -22.59 34.42 20.50
N TYR A 1038 -23.29 33.30 20.25
CA TYR A 1038 -24.74 33.33 20.02
C TYR A 1038 -25.56 33.61 21.30
N GLU A 1039 -24.89 33.86 22.42
CA GLU A 1039 -25.49 34.28 23.70
C GLU A 1039 -25.39 35.79 23.94
N ASP A 1040 -24.70 36.54 23.07
CA ASP A 1040 -24.49 37.99 23.19
C ASP A 1040 -25.79 38.80 23.29
N ALA A 1041 -26.87 38.29 22.70
CA ALA A 1041 -28.22 38.82 22.86
C ALA A 1041 -29.25 37.68 22.83
N PRO A 1042 -30.36 37.79 23.56
CA PRO A 1042 -31.38 36.73 23.59
C PRO A 1042 -32.11 36.61 22.25
N TYR A 1043 -32.29 37.72 21.52
CA TYR A 1043 -33.09 37.75 20.30
C TYR A 1043 -32.43 38.52 19.15
N LEU A 1044 -32.73 38.07 17.94
CA LEU A 1044 -32.48 38.77 16.69
C LEU A 1044 -33.83 39.20 16.10
N VAL A 1045 -33.94 40.47 15.73
CA VAL A 1045 -35.11 41.02 15.03
C VAL A 1045 -34.75 41.39 13.60
N LEU A 1046 -35.56 40.88 12.66
CA LEU A 1046 -35.47 41.12 11.23
C LEU A 1046 -36.67 41.96 10.77
N ALA A 1047 -36.46 42.88 9.84
CA ALA A 1047 -37.55 43.66 9.24
C ALA A 1047 -37.46 43.70 7.72
N THR A 1048 -38.61 43.57 7.05
CA THR A 1048 -38.73 43.56 5.59
C THR A 1048 -39.25 44.88 5.03
N GLN A 1049 -39.05 45.10 3.73
CA GLN A 1049 -39.44 46.31 3.01
C GLN A 1049 -40.96 46.58 3.08
N ASN A 1050 -41.78 45.53 3.11
CA ASN A 1050 -43.23 45.61 3.27
C ASN A 1050 -43.71 45.76 4.73
N GLY A 1051 -42.78 45.89 5.69
CA GLY A 1051 -43.09 46.27 7.08
C GLY A 1051 -43.45 45.10 7.97
N LEU A 1052 -43.09 43.88 7.57
CA LEU A 1052 -43.09 42.70 8.43
C LEU A 1052 -41.87 42.75 9.34
N VAL A 1053 -42.05 42.38 10.60
CA VAL A 1053 -40.98 42.22 11.59
C VAL A 1053 -41.03 40.82 12.17
N LYS A 1054 -39.86 40.26 12.46
CA LYS A 1054 -39.75 38.94 13.06
C LYS A 1054 -38.69 38.92 14.15
N LYS A 1055 -39.07 38.42 15.32
CA LYS A 1055 -38.15 38.10 16.42
C LYS A 1055 -37.87 36.60 16.42
N SER A 1056 -36.60 36.22 16.50
CA SER A 1056 -36.14 34.84 16.62
C SER A 1056 -35.06 34.77 17.69
N LYS A 1057 -34.85 33.60 18.30
CA LYS A 1057 -33.73 33.44 19.24
C LYS A 1057 -32.41 33.51 18.47
N LEU A 1058 -31.40 34.18 19.03
CA LEU A 1058 -30.09 34.28 18.36
C LEU A 1058 -29.45 32.90 18.21
N THR A 1059 -29.59 32.02 19.20
CA THR A 1059 -29.08 30.64 19.18
C THR A 1059 -29.65 29.77 18.07
N ASP A 1060 -30.83 30.08 17.53
CA ASP A 1060 -31.39 29.33 16.38
C ASP A 1060 -30.52 29.48 15.11
N PHE A 1061 -29.65 30.49 15.08
CA PHE A 1061 -28.76 30.79 13.97
C PHE A 1061 -27.37 30.13 14.09
N ASP A 1062 -27.09 29.42 15.20
CA ASP A 1062 -25.88 28.62 15.34
C ASP A 1062 -26.00 27.32 14.53
N SER A 1063 -25.31 27.26 13.40
CA SER A 1063 -25.45 26.17 12.42
C SER A 1063 -24.18 26.00 11.58
N ASN A 1064 -23.63 24.80 11.54
CA ASN A 1064 -22.43 24.42 10.77
C ASN A 1064 -22.62 24.34 9.23
N ARG A 1065 -23.71 24.91 8.70
CA ARG A 1065 -24.02 24.88 7.26
C ARG A 1065 -23.33 26.04 6.54
N SER A 1066 -22.43 25.73 5.62
CA SER A 1066 -21.68 26.71 4.81
C SER A 1066 -22.53 27.44 3.77
N GLY A 1067 -23.58 26.81 3.22
CA GLY A 1067 -24.44 27.39 2.18
C GLY A 1067 -25.43 28.46 2.64
N GLY A 1068 -25.26 29.03 3.84
CA GLY A 1068 -26.20 29.96 4.46
C GLY A 1068 -27.51 29.29 4.90
N ILE A 1069 -28.18 29.90 5.87
CA ILE A 1069 -29.46 29.43 6.42
C ILE A 1069 -30.55 30.46 6.17
N VAL A 1070 -31.80 30.00 6.04
CA VAL A 1070 -32.95 30.89 5.90
C VAL A 1070 -33.13 31.67 7.20
N ALA A 1071 -33.02 32.99 7.13
CA ALA A 1071 -33.21 33.88 8.25
C ALA A 1071 -34.65 34.37 8.36
N VAL A 1072 -35.37 34.55 7.24
CA VAL A 1072 -36.81 34.90 7.17
C VAL A 1072 -37.39 34.45 5.82
N ASN A 1073 -38.66 34.00 5.80
CA ASN A 1073 -39.35 33.72 4.54
C ASN A 1073 -39.94 35.02 3.98
N LEU A 1074 -39.37 35.53 2.91
CA LEU A 1074 -39.87 36.70 2.20
C LEU A 1074 -41.12 36.36 1.38
N ARG A 1075 -42.01 37.33 1.21
CA ARG A 1075 -43.17 37.25 0.31
C ARG A 1075 -42.76 37.79 -1.07
N ASP A 1076 -43.52 37.47 -2.11
CA ASP A 1076 -43.22 37.93 -3.48
C ASP A 1076 -43.04 39.46 -3.54
N GLY A 1077 -41.88 39.89 -4.03
CA GLY A 1077 -41.50 41.31 -4.14
C GLY A 1077 -41.12 42.00 -2.82
N ASP A 1078 -40.87 41.26 -1.74
CA ASP A 1078 -40.35 41.78 -0.47
C ASP A 1078 -38.84 41.52 -0.33
N GLU A 1079 -38.15 42.39 0.41
CA GLU A 1079 -36.71 42.29 0.66
C GLU A 1079 -36.41 42.52 2.15
N LEU A 1080 -35.37 41.90 2.66
CA LEU A 1080 -34.87 42.21 4.01
C LEU A 1080 -34.20 43.59 4.02
N VAL A 1081 -34.65 44.47 4.93
CA VAL A 1081 -34.14 45.85 5.05
C VAL A 1081 -33.18 46.01 6.23
N GLY A 1082 -33.38 45.27 7.33
CA GLY A 1082 -32.51 45.39 8.49
C GLY A 1082 -32.58 44.21 9.44
N ALA A 1083 -31.49 44.02 10.17
CA ALA A 1083 -31.34 43.04 11.25
C ALA A 1083 -30.72 43.75 12.46
N VAL A 1084 -31.26 43.52 13.66
CA VAL A 1084 -30.75 44.07 14.91
C VAL A 1084 -30.81 43.03 16.02
N LEU A 1085 -29.81 43.02 16.90
CA LEU A 1085 -29.86 42.28 18.16
C LEU A 1085 -30.72 43.08 19.15
N CYS A 1086 -31.58 42.41 19.91
CA CYS A 1086 -32.37 43.08 20.93
C CYS A 1086 -32.65 42.18 22.15
N SER A 1087 -32.94 42.81 23.29
CA SER A 1087 -33.53 42.18 24.46
C SER A 1087 -35.07 42.22 24.40
N ALA A 1088 -35.75 41.59 25.37
CA ALA A 1088 -37.21 41.66 25.47
C ALA A 1088 -37.72 43.01 26.01
N GLU A 1089 -36.84 43.81 26.62
CA GLU A 1089 -37.18 45.07 27.31
C GLU A 1089 -36.93 46.31 26.44
N GLU A 1090 -36.22 46.14 25.31
CA GLU A 1090 -35.89 47.23 24.40
C GLU A 1090 -37.05 47.58 23.46
N ASP A 1091 -37.10 48.86 23.07
CA ASP A 1091 -38.04 49.33 22.05
C ASP A 1091 -37.41 49.30 20.65
N LEU A 1092 -38.23 48.92 19.67
CA LEU A 1092 -37.87 48.95 18.25
C LEU A 1092 -38.49 50.17 17.58
N LEU A 1093 -37.72 50.84 16.74
CA LEU A 1093 -38.15 51.98 15.94
C LEU A 1093 -38.03 51.66 14.44
N LEU A 1094 -39.18 51.59 13.78
CA LEU A 1094 -39.29 51.43 12.33
C LEU A 1094 -39.53 52.80 11.70
N VAL A 1095 -38.87 53.10 10.58
CA VAL A 1095 -39.04 54.37 9.84
C VAL A 1095 -39.32 54.08 8.37
N SER A 1096 -40.31 54.75 7.79
CA SER A 1096 -40.70 54.62 6.38
C SER A 1096 -40.06 55.68 5.49
N ALA A 1097 -39.96 55.38 4.19
CA ALA A 1097 -39.42 56.31 3.19
C ALA A 1097 -40.26 57.59 3.06
N ASN A 1098 -41.58 57.53 3.25
CA ASN A 1098 -42.45 58.73 3.25
C ASN A 1098 -42.48 59.48 4.59
N GLY A 1099 -41.66 59.08 5.57
CA GLY A 1099 -41.46 59.85 6.80
C GLY A 1099 -42.43 59.54 7.94
N GLN A 1100 -42.99 58.33 7.97
CA GLN A 1100 -43.68 57.80 9.15
C GLN A 1100 -42.71 57.01 10.03
N SER A 1101 -42.96 56.93 11.34
CA SER A 1101 -42.25 56.02 12.23
C SER A 1101 -43.15 55.38 13.27
N ILE A 1102 -42.84 54.15 13.66
CA ILE A 1102 -43.54 53.47 14.74
C ILE A 1102 -42.52 52.92 15.74
N ARG A 1103 -42.72 53.26 17.01
CA ARG A 1103 -41.95 52.76 18.15
C ARG A 1103 -42.83 51.79 18.92
N PHE A 1104 -42.35 50.58 19.19
CA PHE A 1104 -43.07 49.59 19.99
C PHE A 1104 -42.08 48.68 20.73
N SER A 1105 -42.49 48.14 21.88
CA SER A 1105 -41.63 47.30 22.72
C SER A 1105 -41.46 45.89 22.14
N ALA A 1106 -40.27 45.31 22.29
CA ALA A 1106 -39.92 43.98 21.82
C ALA A 1106 -40.35 42.84 22.76
N THR A 1107 -41.29 43.09 23.68
CA THR A 1107 -41.78 42.10 24.64
C THR A 1107 -42.38 40.88 23.94
N ASP A 1108 -42.40 39.72 24.61
CA ASP A 1108 -42.96 38.48 24.01
C ASP A 1108 -44.46 38.59 23.71
N GLU A 1109 -45.18 39.43 24.44
CA GLU A 1109 -46.60 39.73 24.19
C GLU A 1109 -46.78 40.56 22.91
N ALA A 1110 -45.96 41.59 22.71
CA ALA A 1110 -46.03 42.45 21.54
C ALA A 1110 -45.45 41.76 20.29
N LEU A 1111 -44.31 41.09 20.41
CA LEU A 1111 -43.60 40.44 19.33
C LEU A 1111 -43.08 39.06 19.79
N ARG A 1112 -43.91 38.02 19.67
CA ARG A 1112 -43.51 36.66 20.07
C ARG A 1112 -42.28 36.14 19.29
N PRO A 1113 -41.35 35.42 19.93
CA PRO A 1113 -40.30 34.69 19.24
C PRO A 1113 -40.88 33.65 18.28
N MET A 1114 -40.35 33.57 17.06
CA MET A 1114 -40.76 32.64 16.01
C MET A 1114 -39.54 31.92 15.45
N GLY A 1115 -39.74 30.72 14.90
CA GLY A 1115 -38.69 29.98 14.21
C GLY A 1115 -38.18 30.67 12.95
N ARG A 1116 -36.98 30.28 12.50
CA ARG A 1116 -36.27 30.87 11.36
C ARG A 1116 -37.04 30.86 10.03
N ALA A 1117 -37.66 29.75 9.65
CA ALA A 1117 -38.38 29.61 8.38
C ALA A 1117 -39.82 30.16 8.44
N THR A 1118 -40.01 31.37 8.97
CA THR A 1118 -41.31 32.06 9.06
C THR A 1118 -41.20 33.50 8.57
N SER A 1119 -42.32 34.09 8.14
CA SER A 1119 -42.39 35.43 7.53
C SER A 1119 -42.55 36.60 8.51
N GLY A 1120 -42.69 36.34 9.81
CA GLY A 1120 -42.91 37.37 10.83
C GLY A 1120 -44.35 37.90 10.90
N VAL A 1121 -44.54 38.99 11.63
CA VAL A 1121 -45.82 39.66 11.89
C VAL A 1121 -45.76 41.12 11.44
N GLN A 1122 -46.91 41.77 11.23
CA GLN A 1122 -46.92 43.19 10.84
C GLN A 1122 -46.32 44.07 11.94
N GLY A 1123 -45.24 44.79 11.60
CA GLY A 1123 -44.59 45.78 12.46
C GLY A 1123 -45.07 47.20 12.16
N MET A 1124 -45.21 47.56 10.88
CA MET A 1124 -45.68 48.87 10.43
C MET A 1124 -46.57 48.73 9.20
N ARG A 1125 -47.70 49.43 9.14
CA ARG A 1125 -48.60 49.42 7.98
C ARG A 1125 -48.37 50.63 7.08
N PHE A 1126 -48.21 50.38 5.78
CA PHE A 1126 -47.99 51.42 4.78
C PHE A 1126 -49.27 51.83 4.05
N ASN A 1127 -49.28 53.04 3.50
CA ASN A 1127 -50.23 53.43 2.44
C ASN A 1127 -49.60 53.08 1.07
N ALA A 1128 -50.37 53.09 -0.02
CA ALA A 1128 -49.85 52.81 -1.36
C ALA A 1128 -48.60 53.67 -1.68
N ASP A 1129 -47.56 53.05 -2.23
CA ASP A 1129 -46.24 53.62 -2.57
C ASP A 1129 -45.30 54.05 -1.42
N ASP A 1130 -45.46 53.49 -0.21
CA ASP A 1130 -44.48 53.62 0.90
C ASP A 1130 -43.78 52.29 1.22
N ARG A 1131 -42.58 52.37 1.80
CA ARG A 1131 -41.76 51.20 2.17
C ARG A 1131 -40.95 51.45 3.43
N LEU A 1132 -40.57 50.39 4.12
CA LEU A 1132 -39.67 50.48 5.26
C LEU A 1132 -38.28 50.92 4.80
N LEU A 1133 -37.70 51.89 5.51
CA LEU A 1133 -36.37 52.43 5.24
C LEU A 1133 -35.33 51.90 6.23
N SER A 1134 -35.69 51.79 7.51
CA SER A 1134 -34.75 51.36 8.56
C SER A 1134 -35.46 50.71 9.75
N LEU A 1135 -34.77 49.76 10.37
CA LEU A 1135 -35.07 49.19 11.68
C LEU A 1135 -33.96 49.59 12.65
N ASN A 1136 -34.31 50.17 13.79
CA ASN A 1136 -33.34 50.56 14.82
C ASN A 1136 -33.82 50.14 16.22
N VAL A 1137 -32.86 49.86 17.11
CA VAL A 1137 -33.12 49.69 18.56
C VAL A 1137 -33.01 51.06 19.22
N VAL A 1138 -33.99 51.39 20.07
CA VAL A 1138 -34.04 52.67 20.78
C VAL A 1138 -33.05 52.65 21.95
N ARG A 1139 -32.19 53.66 22.03
CA ARG A 1139 -31.29 53.89 23.16
C ARG A 1139 -31.58 55.26 23.79
N GLU A 1140 -31.67 55.32 25.11
CA GLU A 1140 -31.86 56.59 25.82
C GLU A 1140 -30.71 57.57 25.55
N GLY A 1141 -30.99 58.87 25.53
CA GLY A 1141 -30.00 59.91 25.27
C GLY A 1141 -29.56 60.06 23.79
N THR A 1142 -30.12 59.27 22.87
CA THR A 1142 -29.79 59.34 21.43
C THR A 1142 -30.83 60.12 20.60
N TYR A 1143 -30.48 60.42 19.35
CA TYR A 1143 -31.31 61.13 18.40
C TYR A 1143 -31.62 60.26 17.17
N LEU A 1144 -32.85 60.33 16.65
CA LEU A 1144 -33.13 59.87 15.29
C LEU A 1144 -32.79 60.98 14.30
N LEU A 1145 -31.79 60.73 13.46
CA LEU A 1145 -31.43 61.60 12.35
C LEU A 1145 -32.04 61.08 11.05
N VAL A 1146 -32.74 61.96 10.34
CA VAL A 1146 -33.37 61.65 9.06
C VAL A 1146 -32.91 62.63 7.99
N ALA A 1147 -32.70 62.13 6.76
CA ALA A 1147 -32.33 62.94 5.60
C ALA A 1147 -33.23 62.66 4.39
N THR A 1148 -33.57 63.70 3.64
CA THR A 1148 -34.37 63.63 2.41
C THR A 1148 -33.51 63.62 1.15
N ALA A 1149 -34.05 63.09 0.04
CA ALA A 1149 -33.38 63.07 -1.26
C ALA A 1149 -32.99 64.47 -1.78
N GLY A 1150 -33.69 65.52 -1.34
CA GLY A 1150 -33.37 66.92 -1.64
C GLY A 1150 -32.28 67.54 -0.76
N GLY A 1151 -31.57 66.76 0.05
CA GLY A 1151 -30.43 67.24 0.85
C GLY A 1151 -30.82 68.00 2.12
N TYR A 1152 -32.01 67.76 2.67
CA TYR A 1152 -32.46 68.31 3.95
C TYR A 1152 -32.36 67.25 5.04
N ALA A 1153 -31.85 67.62 6.21
CA ALA A 1153 -31.73 66.71 7.35
C ALA A 1153 -32.17 67.38 8.66
N LYS A 1154 -32.53 66.54 9.63
CA LYS A 1154 -32.75 66.95 11.02
C LYS A 1154 -32.43 65.81 11.96
N ARG A 1155 -32.14 66.15 13.22
CA ARG A 1155 -32.09 65.19 14.32
C ARG A 1155 -33.20 65.51 15.33
N THR A 1156 -33.83 64.48 15.86
CA THR A 1156 -34.95 64.58 16.78
C THR A 1156 -34.72 63.63 17.95
N GLY A 1157 -34.94 64.11 19.17
CA GLY A 1157 -34.72 63.30 20.37
C GLY A 1157 -35.58 62.05 20.36
N ILE A 1158 -35.04 60.92 20.81
CA ILE A 1158 -35.76 59.65 20.82
C ILE A 1158 -36.99 59.68 21.75
N GLU A 1159 -36.92 60.53 22.79
CA GLU A 1159 -37.99 60.84 23.74
C GLU A 1159 -39.23 61.45 23.07
N GLU A 1160 -39.09 62.08 21.90
CA GLU A 1160 -40.24 62.63 21.18
C GLU A 1160 -41.06 61.55 20.45
N TYR A 1161 -40.54 60.32 20.28
CA TYR A 1161 -41.24 59.21 19.62
C TYR A 1161 -41.98 58.36 20.67
N PRO A 1162 -43.32 58.47 20.77
CA PRO A 1162 -44.10 57.73 21.74
C PRO A 1162 -44.20 56.26 21.35
N VAL A 1163 -44.16 55.39 22.37
CA VAL A 1163 -44.43 53.96 22.23
C VAL A 1163 -45.89 53.76 21.82
N GLN A 1164 -46.11 52.95 20.79
CA GLN A 1164 -47.40 52.58 20.21
C GLN A 1164 -47.50 51.05 20.09
N GLY A 1165 -48.70 50.54 19.81
CA GLY A 1165 -48.85 49.12 19.43
C GLY A 1165 -48.28 48.86 18.03
N ARG A 1166 -47.64 47.70 17.82
CA ARG A 1166 -47.13 47.28 16.50
C ARG A 1166 -48.25 47.19 15.45
N GLY A 1167 -47.89 47.33 14.18
CA GLY A 1167 -48.80 47.18 13.04
C GLY A 1167 -49.66 48.42 12.75
N GLY A 1168 -49.46 49.51 13.48
CA GLY A 1168 -50.02 50.82 13.18
C GLY A 1168 -49.34 51.51 11.99
N LYS A 1169 -49.88 52.65 11.54
CA LYS A 1169 -49.26 53.50 10.50
C LYS A 1169 -48.08 54.32 11.04
N GLY A 1170 -47.94 54.40 12.37
CA GLY A 1170 -46.95 55.22 13.02
C GLY A 1170 -47.33 56.70 13.06
N VAL A 1171 -46.38 57.51 13.53
CA VAL A 1171 -46.47 58.95 13.65
C VAL A 1171 -45.50 59.63 12.70
N LEU A 1172 -45.82 60.87 12.32
CA LEU A 1172 -45.00 61.64 11.40
C LEU A 1172 -43.62 61.97 12.01
N THR A 1173 -42.56 61.57 11.31
CA THR A 1173 -41.14 61.81 11.61
C THR A 1173 -40.61 63.06 10.93
N ILE A 1174 -41.14 63.42 9.77
CA ILE A 1174 -40.78 64.64 9.03
C ILE A 1174 -42.00 65.17 8.28
N MET A 1175 -42.16 66.49 8.22
CA MET A 1175 -43.25 67.08 7.43
C MET A 1175 -42.94 66.94 5.93
N TYR A 1176 -43.73 66.12 5.23
CA TYR A 1176 -43.54 65.84 3.81
C TYR A 1176 -43.65 67.11 2.96
N ASP A 1177 -42.70 67.30 2.06
CA ASP A 1177 -42.65 68.41 1.10
C ASP A 1177 -42.21 67.87 -0.25
N ARG A 1178 -43.06 68.00 -1.28
CA ARG A 1178 -42.82 67.44 -2.62
C ARG A 1178 -41.52 67.96 -3.25
N ARG A 1179 -41.06 69.17 -2.88
CA ARG A 1179 -39.79 69.74 -3.37
C ARG A 1179 -38.55 69.15 -2.69
N ARG A 1180 -38.69 68.57 -1.49
CA ARG A 1180 -37.58 68.01 -0.69
C ARG A 1180 -37.38 66.51 -0.87
N GLY A 1181 -38.36 65.82 -1.46
CA GLY A 1181 -38.31 64.38 -1.75
C GLY A 1181 -38.57 63.48 -0.54
N ARG A 1182 -38.53 62.17 -0.77
CA ARG A 1182 -38.67 61.11 0.26
C ARG A 1182 -37.43 61.04 1.14
N LEU A 1183 -37.52 60.35 2.29
CA LEU A 1183 -36.38 60.02 3.12
C LEU A 1183 -35.46 59.00 2.40
N VAL A 1184 -34.17 59.25 2.49
CA VAL A 1184 -33.10 58.41 1.90
C VAL A 1184 -32.23 57.74 2.97
N GLY A 1185 -32.33 58.19 4.22
CA GLY A 1185 -31.77 57.46 5.36
C GLY A 1185 -32.35 57.92 6.69
N ALA A 1186 -32.32 57.01 7.65
CA ALA A 1186 -32.75 57.21 9.02
C ALA A 1186 -31.82 56.42 9.95
N LEU A 1187 -31.09 57.11 10.82
CA LEU A 1187 -30.02 56.55 11.64
C LEU A 1187 -30.19 57.03 13.09
N ILE A 1188 -29.95 56.14 14.05
CA ILE A 1188 -29.79 56.53 15.47
C ILE A 1188 -28.35 57.02 15.67
N VAL A 1189 -28.22 58.23 16.21
CA VAL A 1189 -26.94 58.93 16.39
C VAL A 1189 -26.87 59.58 17.77
N ASP A 1190 -25.66 59.67 18.32
CA ASP A 1190 -25.33 60.56 19.45
C ASP A 1190 -24.83 61.92 18.92
N ASP A 1191 -24.45 62.84 19.81
CA ASP A 1191 -23.96 64.17 19.41
C ASP A 1191 -22.62 64.10 18.65
N GLU A 1192 -21.75 63.15 19.00
CA GLU A 1192 -20.40 63.06 18.46
C GLU A 1192 -20.32 62.26 17.15
N SER A 1193 -21.36 61.46 16.83
CA SER A 1193 -21.44 60.63 15.63
C SER A 1193 -21.16 61.39 14.34
N GLU A 1194 -20.15 60.97 13.60
CA GLU A 1194 -19.90 61.45 12.24
C GLU A 1194 -20.75 60.77 11.16
N LEU A 1195 -21.07 61.52 10.11
CA LEU A 1195 -21.98 61.11 9.03
C LEU A 1195 -21.36 61.39 7.68
N TYR A 1196 -21.54 60.43 6.78
CA TYR A 1196 -21.33 60.60 5.35
C TYR A 1196 -22.66 60.78 4.64
N ALA A 1197 -22.69 61.74 3.72
CA ALA A 1197 -23.84 62.01 2.87
C ALA A 1197 -23.39 61.94 1.39
N ILE A 1198 -24.00 61.02 0.64
CA ILE A 1198 -23.58 60.64 -0.72
C ILE A 1198 -24.57 61.20 -1.73
N THR A 1199 -24.07 61.90 -2.74
CA THR A 1199 -24.88 62.50 -3.80
C THR A 1199 -24.84 61.69 -5.10
N SER A 1200 -25.85 61.85 -5.95
CA SER A 1200 -25.95 61.20 -7.27
C SER A 1200 -24.84 61.59 -8.26
N GLY A 1201 -24.13 62.69 -8.00
CA GLY A 1201 -22.93 63.09 -8.75
C GLY A 1201 -21.61 62.54 -8.20
N GLY A 1202 -21.65 61.59 -7.25
CA GLY A 1202 -20.45 60.99 -6.66
C GLY A 1202 -19.76 61.84 -5.59
N GLY A 1203 -20.31 62.99 -5.21
CA GLY A 1203 -19.80 63.80 -4.11
C GLY A 1203 -20.17 63.21 -2.75
N VAL A 1204 -19.18 63.09 -1.86
CA VAL A 1204 -19.33 62.61 -0.47
C VAL A 1204 -18.99 63.76 0.49
N ILE A 1205 -19.89 64.04 1.44
CA ILE A 1205 -19.70 65.07 2.46
C ILE A 1205 -19.66 64.42 3.84
N ARG A 1206 -18.66 64.78 4.66
CA ARG A 1206 -18.52 64.39 6.07
C ARG A 1206 -19.01 65.53 6.97
N THR A 1207 -19.93 65.23 7.89
CA THR A 1207 -20.47 66.19 8.86
C THR A 1207 -20.75 65.47 10.17
N THR A 1208 -20.60 66.15 11.31
CA THR A 1208 -20.97 65.58 12.62
C THR A 1208 -22.48 65.72 12.87
N ALA A 1209 -23.08 64.76 13.58
CA ALA A 1209 -24.50 64.77 13.92
C ALA A 1209 -24.89 66.04 14.70
N LYS A 1210 -23.99 66.55 15.57
CA LYS A 1210 -24.17 67.82 16.28
C LYS A 1210 -24.49 69.01 15.37
N GLN A 1211 -23.85 69.08 14.20
CA GLN A 1211 -24.04 70.16 13.21
C GLN A 1211 -25.41 70.09 12.52
N VAL A 1212 -26.05 68.91 12.51
CA VAL A 1212 -27.41 68.76 11.99
C VAL A 1212 -28.39 69.35 13.03
N ARG A 1213 -29.31 70.21 12.59
CA ARG A 1213 -30.19 70.93 13.52
C ARG A 1213 -31.07 69.96 14.33
N LYS A 1214 -31.07 70.12 15.66
CA LYS A 1214 -32.07 69.52 16.55
C LYS A 1214 -33.42 70.20 16.34
N ALA A 1215 -34.43 69.43 15.95
CA ALA A 1215 -35.77 69.94 15.68
C ALA A 1215 -36.81 68.86 16.00
N GLY A 1216 -38.03 69.30 16.34
CA GLY A 1216 -39.11 68.38 16.68
C GLY A 1216 -39.52 67.48 15.52
N ARG A 1217 -40.29 66.43 15.82
CA ARG A 1217 -40.77 65.45 14.83
C ARG A 1217 -41.44 66.07 13.60
N GLN A 1218 -42.48 66.89 13.77
CA GLN A 1218 -43.25 67.46 12.65
C GLN A 1218 -42.62 68.72 12.03
N THR A 1219 -41.32 68.72 11.80
CA THR A 1219 -40.61 69.83 11.14
C THR A 1219 -40.03 69.39 9.81
N LYS A 1220 -39.71 70.34 8.92
CA LYS A 1220 -39.21 70.04 7.56
C LYS A 1220 -37.69 69.76 7.50
N GLY A 1221 -36.95 70.00 8.59
CA GLY A 1221 -35.49 69.97 8.63
C GLY A 1221 -34.80 71.15 7.92
N VAL A 1222 -33.48 71.24 8.07
CA VAL A 1222 -32.63 72.27 7.44
C VAL A 1222 -31.79 71.68 6.33
N ARG A 1223 -31.28 72.54 5.46
CA ARG A 1223 -30.42 72.11 4.36
C ARG A 1223 -29.11 71.58 4.94
N LEU A 1224 -28.81 70.31 4.69
CA LEU A 1224 -27.54 69.67 5.06
C LEU A 1224 -26.43 70.11 4.11
N MET A 1225 -26.75 70.25 2.81
CA MET A 1225 -25.79 70.64 1.77
C MET A 1225 -26.45 71.33 0.57
N ASN A 1226 -25.64 72.09 -0.18
CA ASN A 1226 -26.06 72.66 -1.45
C ASN A 1226 -25.91 71.63 -2.58
N LEU A 1227 -27.00 70.95 -2.94
CA LEU A 1227 -27.07 70.13 -4.16
C LEU A 1227 -27.18 71.02 -5.41
N GLY A 1228 -26.47 70.67 -6.48
CA GLY A 1228 -26.60 71.29 -7.80
C GLY A 1228 -27.94 70.96 -8.49
N GLU A 1229 -28.29 71.68 -9.55
CA GLU A 1229 -29.56 71.49 -10.27
C GLU A 1229 -29.65 70.07 -10.84
N GLY A 1230 -30.66 69.29 -10.42
CA GLY A 1230 -30.83 67.89 -10.79
C GLY A 1230 -30.10 66.86 -9.91
N ALA A 1231 -29.22 67.28 -9.00
CA ALA A 1231 -28.53 66.38 -8.08
C ALA A 1231 -29.41 66.05 -6.84
N THR A 1232 -29.49 64.77 -6.50
CA THR A 1232 -30.16 64.25 -5.30
C THR A 1232 -29.17 63.60 -4.33
N LEU A 1233 -29.50 63.64 -3.04
CA LEU A 1233 -28.87 62.83 -2.01
C LEU A 1233 -29.34 61.38 -2.16
N LEU A 1234 -28.41 60.43 -2.31
CA LEU A 1234 -28.70 59.01 -2.51
C LEU A 1234 -28.79 58.26 -1.19
N ALA A 1235 -27.88 58.53 -0.25
CA ALA A 1235 -27.82 57.84 1.03
C ALA A 1235 -27.11 58.70 2.09
N ILE A 1236 -27.39 58.38 3.36
CA ILE A 1236 -26.60 58.80 4.51
C ILE A 1236 -26.14 57.57 5.27
N ALA A 1237 -24.90 57.58 5.75
CA ALA A 1237 -24.32 56.51 6.55
C ALA A 1237 -23.55 57.10 7.73
N ARG A 1238 -23.47 56.38 8.84
CA ARG A 1238 -22.59 56.73 9.96
C ARG A 1238 -21.15 56.40 9.58
N ASN A 1239 -20.20 57.29 9.90
CA ASN A 1239 -18.78 56.96 9.78
C ASN A 1239 -18.44 55.87 10.79
N ALA A 1240 -17.87 54.77 10.33
CA ALA A 1240 -17.51 53.65 11.17
C ALA A 1240 -16.06 53.74 11.70
N GLU A 1241 -15.22 54.64 11.17
CA GLU A 1241 -13.80 54.77 11.58
C GLU A 1241 -13.60 55.33 13.00
N GLU A 1242 -14.55 56.11 13.54
CA GLU A 1242 -14.39 56.78 14.85
C GLU A 1242 -14.49 55.84 16.06
N ILE A 1243 -15.13 54.67 15.90
CA ILE A 1243 -15.35 53.72 17.00
C ILE A 1243 -14.02 53.15 17.52
N ALA A 1244 -13.01 53.01 16.64
CA ALA A 1244 -11.73 52.42 16.97
C ALA A 1244 -10.79 53.33 17.78
N ASP A 1245 -10.93 54.65 17.70
CA ASP A 1245 -10.05 55.57 18.44
C ASP A 1245 -10.50 55.76 19.91
N ALA A 1246 -11.76 55.46 20.24
CA ALA A 1246 -12.30 55.63 21.59
C ALA A 1246 -12.13 54.39 22.50
N GLU A 1247 -12.12 53.17 21.94
CA GLU A 1247 -12.01 51.93 22.72
C GLU A 1247 -10.56 51.60 23.15
N VAL A 1248 -9.55 52.15 22.46
CA VAL A 1248 -8.12 51.87 22.74
C VAL A 1248 -7.59 52.60 23.98
N GLU A 1249 -8.30 53.61 24.50
CA GLU A 1249 -7.89 54.33 25.72
C GLU A 1249 -8.37 53.69 27.05
N GLY A 1250 -9.16 52.60 27.01
CA GLY A 1250 -9.94 52.11 28.17
C GLY A 1250 -9.39 50.94 29.00
N GLU A 1251 -8.40 50.16 28.55
CA GLU A 1251 -7.96 48.94 29.25
C GLU A 1251 -6.46 48.96 29.62
N GLU A 1252 -6.08 49.86 30.54
CA GLU A 1252 -4.87 49.71 31.36
C GLU A 1252 -5.22 50.00 32.84
N SER A 1253 -5.98 49.11 33.48
CA SER A 1253 -5.96 48.99 34.94
C SER A 1253 -6.59 47.67 35.44
N GLY A 1254 -5.78 46.82 36.08
CA GLY A 1254 -6.25 45.79 37.03
C GLY A 1254 -5.97 44.32 36.67
N SER A 1255 -4.90 43.79 37.28
CA SER A 1255 -4.56 42.37 37.60
C SER A 1255 -4.89 41.24 36.62
#